data_AF-A0AAU3WF43-F1
#
_entry.id   AF-A0AAU3WF43-F1
#
_cell.length_a   1.000
_cell.length_b   1.000
_cell.length_c   1.000
_cell.angle_alpha   90.00
_cell.angle_beta   90.00
_cell.angle_gamma   90.00
#
_symmetry.space_group_name_H-M   'P 1'
#
loop_
_entity.id
_entity.type
_entity.pdbx_description
1 polymer ?
#
loop_
_entity_poly.entity_id
_entity_poly.type
_entity_poly.pdbx_seq_one_letter_code
_entity_poly.pdbx_strand_id
1 'polypeptide(L)'
;MIFNPAEENEYEAVRGLLVHRFEQWAWKNGIDADPFVVETALDYRHLGTPDGRLGLWDQRNIEEFLLDWVPRTVTVLPDEEPADAPGTLRCLLRYLDAVHLADPRGASLPEVLEAVDAAAPRYAAAMADRSLWGLAKFWITTAAEHGVDVHDEQALQDFVGRAQGGEVPYDPEVLQTIVERHVRSSGPVRSEPQLPVALPGDDVLREQAGRSPVLRQLRELAEWAGRDRRTLTGSGRLRLSDAKELVERLDTGDDTDSVRSSADLPRLNLLVEWAKKARLIRVAKGRLCAVAKAEPVLNDPLALWRRAFDAFRELPSPVRGGHGGRYGGSVLFDANDVYDVVLPDVLATLYSLLYPMPWPGLRDSVHLAYRSSFLLEVFATGSIGFEQADDDLRAVLGVLEELGAIECHQGMADPVFADLAMRENDLEGWAGVPTEDDDDFETPSGLLPGMPTGLAGLLDDALSGDALLDGAPPDDALLSDAQLDNEATQRARKLKSELSSGPVELIRLTDLGTDSVRRRLLAEGRDAPLIGELAPASPAGLLGVLADHYDPESARVELAAWIAVHGDRSAALEQLVCAVRTMPFRTRAEAMLDVLVSTLDDGELLLRSLRSDPSLAPTALSLLARREILTPEDLTEPESLLMVAESLLQLCEATGADGVSEVLRQQGREAEEALRAALASGHPDREGLAALQALAERVPPERKAHLGLVQQRGHRKNGRRGGKRRR
;
A
#
# COMPACT_ATOMS: atom_id res chain seq x y z
N MET A 1 11.73 2.96 -4.19
CA MET A 1 11.03 3.86 -5.14
C MET A 1 9.55 3.61 -4.98
N ILE A 2 8.82 4.61 -4.47
CA ILE A 2 7.39 4.55 -4.16
C ILE A 2 6.77 5.89 -4.53
N PHE A 3 5.51 5.88 -4.95
CA PHE A 3 4.74 7.07 -5.28
C PHE A 3 3.37 6.97 -4.62
N ASN A 4 2.90 8.07 -4.06
CA ASN A 4 1.54 8.14 -3.54
C ASN A 4 0.57 8.04 -4.74
N PRO A 5 -0.56 7.31 -4.64
CA PRO A 5 -1.59 7.33 -5.69
C PRO A 5 -2.08 8.72 -6.10
N ALA A 6 -1.96 9.73 -5.22
CA ALA A 6 -2.30 11.13 -5.54
C ALA A 6 -1.24 11.84 -6.40
N GLU A 7 -0.02 11.31 -6.50
CA GLU A 7 1.12 11.84 -7.26
C GLU A 7 1.16 11.23 -8.68
N GLU A 8 0.03 11.24 -9.39
CA GLU A 8 -0.12 10.58 -10.69
C GLU A 8 0.84 11.16 -11.74
N ASN A 9 1.00 12.50 -11.76
CA ASN A 9 1.88 13.16 -12.72
C ASN A 9 3.37 12.84 -12.49
N GLU A 10 3.81 12.79 -11.24
CA GLU A 10 5.17 12.41 -10.88
C GLU A 10 5.44 10.95 -11.24
N TYR A 11 4.48 10.06 -10.96
CA TYR A 11 4.58 8.66 -11.33
C TYR A 11 4.69 8.48 -12.85
N GLU A 12 3.82 9.12 -13.62
CA GLU A 12 3.80 9.10 -15.08
C GLU A 12 5.14 9.56 -15.69
N ALA A 13 5.69 10.68 -15.18
CA ALA A 13 6.97 11.19 -15.61
C ALA A 13 8.12 10.20 -15.34
N VAL A 14 8.14 9.61 -14.14
CA VAL A 14 9.18 8.63 -13.77
C VAL A 14 9.00 7.32 -14.54
N ARG A 15 7.78 6.84 -14.76
CA ARG A 15 7.49 5.66 -15.57
C ARG A 15 8.05 5.84 -16.98
N GLY A 16 7.73 6.96 -17.64
CA GLY A 16 8.24 7.28 -18.97
C GLY A 16 9.78 7.35 -19.01
N LEU A 17 10.41 7.96 -18.00
CA LEU A 17 11.87 8.00 -17.89
C LEU A 17 12.49 6.60 -17.74
N LEU A 18 11.91 5.76 -16.88
CA LEU A 18 12.39 4.40 -16.63
C LEU A 18 12.28 3.54 -17.88
N VAL A 19 11.15 3.60 -18.59
CA VAL A 19 10.92 2.89 -19.84
C VAL A 19 11.92 3.35 -20.90
N HIS A 20 12.10 4.66 -21.06
CA HIS A 20 13.05 5.19 -22.03
C HIS A 20 14.51 4.75 -21.76
N ARG A 21 14.94 4.79 -20.49
CA ARG A 21 16.30 4.33 -20.11
C ARG A 21 16.44 2.82 -20.23
N PHE A 22 15.38 2.07 -19.93
CA PHE A 22 15.31 0.63 -20.15
C PHE A 22 15.49 0.29 -21.63
N GLU A 23 14.76 0.94 -22.55
CA GLU A 23 14.87 0.72 -23.99
C GLU A 23 16.31 0.93 -24.49
N GLN A 24 16.93 2.05 -24.09
CA GLN A 24 18.32 2.32 -24.44
C GLN A 24 19.27 1.25 -23.92
N TRP A 25 19.04 0.78 -22.69
CA TRP A 25 19.83 -0.28 -22.08
C TRP A 25 19.62 -1.62 -22.81
N ALA A 26 18.38 -2.01 -23.10
CA ALA A 26 18.03 -3.23 -23.83
C ALA A 26 18.65 -3.23 -25.23
N TRP A 27 18.54 -2.10 -25.95
CA TRP A 27 19.16 -1.91 -27.27
C TRP A 27 20.69 -2.05 -27.23
N LYS A 28 21.36 -1.41 -26.26
CA LYS A 28 22.82 -1.53 -26.07
C LYS A 28 23.25 -2.97 -25.78
N ASN A 29 22.38 -3.78 -25.17
CA ASN A 29 22.62 -5.18 -24.83
C ASN A 29 22.10 -6.17 -25.90
N GLY A 30 21.47 -5.69 -26.98
CA GLY A 30 20.92 -6.53 -28.05
C GLY A 30 19.77 -7.43 -27.60
N ILE A 31 18.99 -6.98 -26.61
CA ILE A 31 17.82 -7.70 -26.09
C ILE A 31 16.57 -7.08 -26.69
N ASP A 32 15.73 -7.91 -27.31
CA ASP A 32 14.40 -7.51 -27.77
C ASP A 32 13.44 -7.58 -26.58
N ALA A 33 12.76 -6.48 -26.30
CA ALA A 33 11.86 -6.34 -25.16
C ALA A 33 10.80 -5.28 -25.47
N ASP A 34 9.57 -5.53 -25.03
CA ASP A 34 8.43 -4.67 -25.34
C ASP A 34 8.26 -3.54 -24.31
N PRO A 35 8.41 -2.25 -24.68
CA PRO A 35 8.22 -1.12 -23.77
C PRO A 35 6.85 -1.10 -23.09
N PHE A 36 5.79 -1.53 -23.80
CA PHE A 36 4.44 -1.55 -23.27
C PHE A 36 4.28 -2.56 -22.12
N VAL A 37 4.96 -3.71 -22.20
CA VAL A 37 4.98 -4.68 -21.09
C VAL A 37 5.73 -4.10 -19.89
N VAL A 38 6.79 -3.31 -20.12
CA VAL A 38 7.52 -2.65 -19.02
C VAL A 38 6.64 -1.62 -18.32
N GLU A 39 5.91 -0.80 -19.06
CA GLU A 39 4.90 0.11 -18.51
C GLU A 39 3.88 -0.66 -17.67
N THR A 40 3.31 -1.73 -18.24
CA THR A 40 2.33 -2.59 -17.54
C THR A 40 2.89 -3.21 -16.26
N ALA A 41 4.18 -3.59 -16.24
CA ALA A 41 4.85 -4.15 -15.06
C ALA A 41 5.05 -3.10 -13.96
N LEU A 42 5.39 -1.86 -14.34
CA LEU A 42 5.48 -0.75 -13.41
C LEU A 42 4.10 -0.36 -12.87
N ASP A 43 3.06 -0.38 -13.71
CA ASP A 43 1.68 -0.11 -13.33
C ASP A 43 1.14 -1.16 -12.37
N TYR A 44 1.47 -2.44 -12.60
CA TYR A 44 1.17 -3.50 -11.66
C TYR A 44 1.79 -3.23 -10.29
N ARG A 45 3.07 -2.86 -10.23
CA ARG A 45 3.72 -2.56 -8.95
C ARG A 45 3.16 -1.32 -8.31
N HIS A 46 2.79 -0.30 -9.07
CA HIS A 46 2.19 0.91 -8.53
C HIS A 46 0.74 0.68 -8.10
N LEU A 47 -0.17 0.34 -9.00
CA LEU A 47 -1.62 0.27 -8.78
C LEU A 47 -2.09 -1.10 -8.29
N GLY A 48 -1.41 -2.16 -8.72
CA GLY A 48 -1.82 -3.54 -8.50
C GLY A 48 -1.33 -4.15 -7.19
N THR A 49 -0.50 -3.46 -6.41
CA THR A 49 0.04 -3.98 -5.14
C THR A 49 -0.12 -3.02 -3.97
N PRO A 50 -0.34 -3.51 -2.73
CA PRO A 50 -0.55 -2.63 -1.57
C PRO A 50 0.64 -1.72 -1.27
N ASP A 51 1.87 -2.22 -1.46
CA ASP A 51 3.11 -1.52 -1.09
C ASP A 51 3.59 -0.47 -2.12
N GLY A 52 3.20 -0.59 -3.39
CA GLY A 52 3.49 0.43 -4.41
C GLY A 52 4.94 0.51 -4.89
N ARG A 53 5.79 -0.45 -4.51
CA ARG A 53 7.23 -0.38 -4.78
C ARG A 53 7.57 -0.97 -6.13
N LEU A 54 8.07 -0.11 -7.00
CA LEU A 54 8.44 -0.47 -8.37
C LEU A 54 9.64 -1.45 -8.43
N GLY A 55 10.55 -1.36 -7.46
CA GLY A 55 11.77 -2.17 -7.39
C GLY A 55 11.66 -3.46 -6.58
N LEU A 56 10.54 -3.70 -5.88
CA LEU A 56 10.38 -4.86 -5.00
C LEU A 56 9.71 -6.02 -5.75
N TRP A 57 10.49 -7.05 -6.09
CA TRP A 57 10.00 -8.23 -6.79
C TRP A 57 10.33 -9.51 -6.01
N ASP A 58 9.33 -10.37 -5.88
CA ASP A 58 9.45 -11.70 -5.33
C ASP A 58 8.65 -12.69 -6.20
N GLN A 59 8.63 -13.97 -5.83
CA GLN A 59 7.89 -14.99 -6.57
C GLN A 59 6.39 -14.67 -6.67
N ARG A 60 5.77 -14.14 -5.61
CA ARG A 60 4.34 -13.81 -5.60
C ARG A 60 4.05 -12.71 -6.61
N ASN A 61 4.84 -11.63 -6.59
CA ASN A 61 4.67 -10.50 -7.48
C ASN A 61 4.81 -10.91 -8.95
N ILE A 62 5.74 -11.82 -9.24
CA ILE A 62 5.98 -12.33 -10.59
C ILE A 62 4.83 -13.22 -11.07
N GLU A 63 4.36 -14.14 -10.21
CA GLU A 63 3.23 -15.02 -10.56
C GLU A 63 1.94 -14.21 -10.72
N GLU A 64 1.67 -13.27 -9.83
CA GLU A 64 0.50 -12.39 -9.91
C GLU A 64 0.55 -11.50 -11.15
N PHE A 65 1.70 -10.89 -11.46
CA PHE A 65 1.85 -10.11 -12.69
C PHE A 65 1.58 -10.93 -13.95
N LEU A 66 2.27 -12.07 -14.12
CA LEU A 66 2.21 -12.85 -15.35
C LEU A 66 0.91 -13.65 -15.50
N LEU A 67 0.34 -14.15 -14.40
CA LEU A 67 -0.77 -15.11 -14.43
C LEU A 67 -2.11 -14.50 -14.01
N ASP A 68 -2.14 -13.27 -13.52
CA ASP A 68 -3.37 -12.57 -13.15
C ASP A 68 -3.45 -11.15 -13.72
N TRP A 69 -2.48 -10.26 -13.45
CA TRP A 69 -2.54 -8.86 -13.89
C TRP A 69 -2.54 -8.74 -15.42
N VAL A 70 -1.53 -9.29 -16.11
CA VAL A 70 -1.43 -9.21 -17.57
C VAL A 70 -2.63 -9.88 -18.27
N PRO A 71 -3.08 -11.09 -17.88
CA PRO A 71 -4.32 -11.67 -18.39
C PRO A 71 -5.56 -10.79 -18.16
N ARG A 72 -5.59 -10.03 -17.07
CA ARG A 72 -6.70 -9.14 -16.71
C ARG A 72 -6.69 -7.83 -17.51
N THR A 73 -5.53 -7.20 -17.68
CA THR A 73 -5.42 -5.80 -18.16
C THR A 73 -4.97 -5.69 -19.61
N VAL A 74 -4.12 -6.58 -20.09
CA VAL A 74 -3.56 -6.50 -21.46
C VAL A 74 -4.52 -7.13 -22.46
N THR A 75 -5.01 -6.33 -23.40
CA THR A 75 -5.84 -6.78 -24.51
C THR A 75 -4.95 -7.13 -25.71
N VAL A 76 -5.23 -8.27 -26.35
CA VAL A 76 -4.57 -8.70 -27.59
C VAL A 76 -5.67 -8.91 -28.61
N LEU A 77 -5.65 -8.15 -29.70
CA LEU A 77 -6.67 -8.24 -30.73
C LEU A 77 -6.50 -9.53 -31.57
N PRO A 78 -7.55 -10.03 -32.25
CA PRO A 78 -7.48 -11.30 -33.00
C PRO A 78 -6.40 -11.37 -34.09
N ASP A 79 -5.93 -10.22 -34.59
CA ASP A 79 -4.90 -10.07 -35.60
C ASP A 79 -3.50 -9.75 -35.04
N GLU A 80 -3.36 -9.66 -33.72
CA GLU A 80 -2.11 -9.35 -33.02
C GLU A 80 -1.49 -10.60 -32.38
N GLU A 81 -0.16 -10.64 -32.34
CA GLU A 81 0.56 -11.64 -31.56
C GLU A 81 0.71 -11.14 -30.12
N PRO A 82 0.49 -11.99 -29.10
CA PRO A 82 0.68 -11.60 -27.71
C PRO A 82 2.16 -11.27 -27.45
N ALA A 83 2.42 -10.15 -26.78
CA ALA A 83 3.78 -9.76 -26.38
C ALA A 83 4.45 -10.83 -25.50
N ASP A 84 5.77 -10.97 -25.62
CA ASP A 84 6.57 -11.84 -24.74
C ASP A 84 6.73 -11.18 -23.36
N ALA A 85 5.66 -11.25 -22.56
CA ALA A 85 5.67 -10.67 -21.22
C ALA A 85 6.69 -11.32 -20.28
N PRO A 86 6.86 -12.66 -20.24
CA PRO A 86 7.89 -13.30 -19.43
C PRO A 86 9.32 -12.87 -19.84
N GLY A 87 9.64 -12.87 -21.13
CA GLY A 87 10.95 -12.45 -21.63
C GLY A 87 11.25 -10.98 -21.36
N THR A 88 10.26 -10.11 -21.53
CA THR A 88 10.38 -8.68 -21.24
C THR A 88 10.54 -8.42 -19.74
N LEU A 89 9.76 -9.08 -18.88
CA LEU A 89 9.92 -8.97 -17.42
C LEU A 89 11.32 -9.42 -16.98
N ARG A 90 11.84 -10.51 -17.56
CA ARG A 90 13.21 -10.97 -17.32
C ARG A 90 14.24 -9.90 -17.67
N CYS A 91 14.03 -9.17 -18.77
CA CYS A 91 14.87 -8.06 -19.18
C CYS A 91 14.78 -6.89 -18.17
N LEU A 92 13.56 -6.51 -17.77
CA LEU A 92 13.31 -5.45 -16.80
C LEU A 92 13.99 -5.72 -15.46
N LEU A 93 13.86 -6.93 -14.90
CA LEU A 93 14.48 -7.30 -13.63
C LEU A 93 16.01 -7.20 -13.66
N ARG A 94 16.63 -7.57 -14.79
CA ARG A 94 18.08 -7.40 -14.99
C ARG A 94 18.48 -5.94 -15.09
N TYR A 95 17.66 -5.12 -15.75
CA TYR A 95 17.89 -3.69 -15.83
C TYR A 95 17.84 -3.07 -14.42
N LEU A 96 16.78 -3.34 -13.64
CA LEU A 96 16.62 -2.80 -12.29
C LEU A 96 17.80 -3.19 -11.37
N ASP A 97 18.29 -4.42 -11.45
CA ASP A 97 19.50 -4.85 -10.73
C ASP A 97 20.76 -4.09 -11.20
N ALA A 98 20.97 -4.01 -12.52
CA ALA A 98 22.14 -3.37 -13.13
C ALA A 98 22.23 -1.86 -12.85
N VAL A 99 21.10 -1.18 -12.68
CA VAL A 99 21.04 0.26 -12.34
C VAL A 99 20.78 0.54 -10.86
N HIS A 100 20.88 -0.47 -9.99
CA HIS A 100 20.72 -0.36 -8.54
C HIS A 100 19.34 0.19 -8.10
N LEU A 101 18.29 -0.17 -8.84
CA LEU A 101 16.89 0.13 -8.52
C LEU A 101 16.13 -1.06 -7.92
N ALA A 102 16.69 -2.27 -7.96
CA ALA A 102 16.13 -3.43 -7.26
C ALA A 102 16.13 -3.18 -5.74
N ASP A 103 15.01 -3.45 -5.08
CA ASP A 103 14.90 -3.35 -3.63
C ASP A 103 15.61 -4.55 -2.98
N PRO A 104 16.64 -4.33 -2.12
CA PRO A 104 17.41 -5.42 -1.52
C PRO A 104 16.60 -6.29 -0.54
N ARG A 105 15.39 -5.88 -0.15
CA ARG A 105 14.48 -6.70 0.68
C ARG A 105 13.66 -7.69 -0.15
N GLY A 106 13.68 -7.57 -1.47
CA GLY A 106 13.08 -8.54 -2.39
C GLY A 106 13.92 -9.80 -2.56
N ALA A 107 13.45 -10.68 -3.45
CA ALA A 107 14.23 -11.85 -3.83
C ALA A 107 15.46 -11.42 -4.66
N SER A 108 16.56 -12.17 -4.56
CA SER A 108 17.77 -11.90 -5.32
C SER A 108 17.55 -12.07 -6.83
N LEU A 109 18.40 -11.45 -7.66
CA LEU A 109 18.28 -11.56 -9.12
C LEU A 109 18.14 -13.02 -9.61
N PRO A 110 18.95 -14.01 -9.15
CA PRO A 110 18.76 -15.40 -9.54
C PRO A 110 17.37 -15.97 -9.18
N GLU A 111 16.85 -15.66 -8.00
CA GLU A 111 15.56 -16.15 -7.51
C GLU A 111 14.39 -15.55 -8.30
N VAL A 112 14.41 -14.25 -8.59
CA VAL A 112 13.36 -13.64 -9.42
C VAL A 112 13.40 -14.17 -10.85
N LEU A 113 14.59 -14.41 -11.42
CA LEU A 113 14.70 -15.00 -12.76
C LEU A 113 14.18 -16.45 -12.78
N GLU A 114 14.45 -17.23 -11.73
CA GLU A 114 13.90 -18.59 -11.58
C GLU A 114 12.37 -18.57 -11.44
N ALA A 115 11.82 -17.60 -10.69
CA ALA A 115 10.37 -17.43 -10.57
C ALA A 115 9.71 -17.09 -11.91
N VAL A 116 10.33 -16.24 -12.74
CA VAL A 116 9.86 -15.97 -14.11
C VAL A 116 9.89 -17.26 -14.94
N ASP A 117 10.99 -18.01 -14.90
CA ASP A 117 11.14 -19.26 -15.66
C ASP A 117 10.12 -20.33 -15.21
N ALA A 118 9.72 -20.33 -13.93
CA ALA A 118 8.68 -21.21 -13.38
C ALA A 118 7.24 -20.78 -13.74
N ALA A 119 6.99 -19.49 -13.94
CA ALA A 119 5.69 -18.95 -14.33
C ALA A 119 5.46 -19.01 -15.85
N ALA A 120 6.51 -18.81 -16.65
CA ALA A 120 6.44 -18.70 -18.11
C ALA A 120 5.65 -19.83 -18.82
N PRO A 121 5.79 -21.13 -18.46
CA PRO A 121 5.03 -22.20 -19.12
C PRO A 121 3.50 -22.12 -18.95
N ARG A 122 3.03 -21.41 -17.92
CA ARG A 122 1.60 -21.21 -17.62
C ARG A 122 1.03 -19.94 -18.28
N TYR A 123 1.89 -19.03 -18.73
CA TYR A 123 1.50 -17.71 -19.22
C TYR A 123 0.50 -17.77 -20.39
N ALA A 124 0.79 -18.53 -21.44
CA ALA A 124 -0.08 -18.63 -22.61
C ALA A 124 -1.46 -19.20 -22.27
N ALA A 125 -1.54 -20.16 -21.35
CA ALA A 125 -2.80 -20.72 -20.88
C ALA A 125 -3.60 -19.70 -20.06
N ALA A 126 -2.93 -18.91 -19.22
CA ALA A 126 -3.57 -17.84 -18.44
C ALA A 126 -4.11 -16.72 -19.34
N MET A 127 -3.35 -16.30 -20.37
CA MET A 127 -3.81 -15.29 -21.34
C MET A 127 -5.07 -15.73 -22.11
N ALA A 128 -5.19 -17.02 -22.42
CA ALA A 128 -6.34 -17.59 -23.13
C ALA A 128 -7.56 -17.85 -22.23
N ASP A 129 -7.42 -17.85 -20.91
CA ASP A 129 -8.51 -18.11 -19.97
C ASP A 129 -9.38 -16.86 -19.79
N ARG A 130 -10.55 -16.85 -20.44
CA ARG A 130 -11.52 -15.74 -20.36
C ARG A 130 -12.00 -15.46 -18.94
N SER A 131 -11.96 -16.42 -18.02
CA SER A 131 -12.37 -16.19 -16.62
C SER A 131 -11.36 -15.34 -15.83
N LEU A 132 -10.14 -15.16 -16.34
CA LEU A 132 -9.10 -14.31 -15.76
C LEU A 132 -9.13 -12.87 -16.31
N TRP A 133 -9.90 -12.61 -17.36
CA TRP A 133 -9.92 -11.32 -18.04
C TRP A 133 -10.61 -10.24 -17.21
N GLY A 134 -10.14 -9.00 -17.35
CA GLY A 134 -10.85 -7.83 -16.85
C GLY A 134 -12.07 -7.50 -17.70
N LEU A 135 -13.02 -6.75 -17.14
CA LEU A 135 -14.26 -6.36 -17.81
C LEU A 135 -14.01 -5.62 -19.12
N ALA A 136 -13.10 -4.63 -19.10
CA ALA A 136 -12.72 -3.87 -20.30
C ALA A 136 -12.22 -4.79 -21.41
N LYS A 137 -11.22 -5.62 -21.11
CA LYS A 137 -10.64 -6.60 -22.04
C LYS A 137 -11.69 -7.54 -22.61
N PHE A 138 -12.57 -8.08 -21.77
CA PHE A 138 -13.65 -8.97 -22.19
C PHE A 138 -14.54 -8.32 -23.24
N TRP A 139 -14.99 -7.09 -23.00
CA TRP A 139 -15.87 -6.38 -23.92
C TRP A 139 -15.15 -5.93 -25.19
N ILE A 140 -13.94 -5.40 -25.09
CA ILE A 140 -13.14 -4.97 -26.26
C ILE A 140 -12.85 -6.17 -27.18
N THR A 141 -12.40 -7.29 -26.60
CA THR A 141 -12.11 -8.51 -27.38
C THR A 141 -13.39 -9.07 -28.01
N THR A 142 -14.51 -9.07 -27.27
CA THR A 142 -15.80 -9.52 -27.81
C THR A 142 -16.28 -8.63 -28.95
N ALA A 143 -16.08 -7.30 -28.86
CA ALA A 143 -16.41 -6.36 -29.93
C ALA A 143 -15.57 -6.63 -31.18
N ALA A 144 -14.25 -6.81 -31.03
CA ALA A 144 -13.33 -7.14 -32.12
C ALA A 144 -13.68 -8.49 -32.79
N GLU A 145 -14.03 -9.51 -32.01
CA GLU A 145 -14.50 -10.81 -32.54
C GLU A 145 -15.79 -10.69 -33.36
N HIS A 146 -16.62 -9.68 -33.10
CA HIS A 146 -17.81 -9.34 -33.86
C HIS A 146 -17.54 -8.38 -35.04
N GLY A 147 -16.28 -8.06 -35.31
CA GLY A 147 -15.87 -7.19 -36.40
C GLY A 147 -16.11 -5.70 -36.16
N VAL A 148 -16.25 -5.28 -34.90
CA VAL A 148 -16.32 -3.87 -34.50
C VAL A 148 -14.91 -3.29 -34.50
N ASP A 149 -14.74 -2.10 -35.07
CA ASP A 149 -13.49 -1.34 -34.95
C ASP A 149 -13.40 -0.75 -33.54
N VAL A 150 -12.51 -1.31 -32.72
CA VAL A 150 -12.34 -0.92 -31.31
C VAL A 150 -11.68 0.45 -31.15
N HIS A 151 -11.10 1.01 -32.21
CA HIS A 151 -10.55 2.36 -32.21
C HIS A 151 -11.59 3.43 -32.57
N ASP A 152 -12.81 3.03 -32.99
CA ASP A 152 -13.95 3.92 -33.23
C ASP A 152 -14.86 3.94 -32.00
N GLU A 153 -14.80 5.04 -31.25
CA GLU A 153 -15.58 5.24 -30.02
C GLU A 153 -17.09 5.11 -30.26
N GLN A 154 -17.61 5.58 -31.40
CA GLN A 154 -19.04 5.50 -31.71
C GLN A 154 -19.44 4.05 -32.01
N ALA A 155 -18.60 3.31 -32.72
CA ALA A 155 -18.84 1.90 -33.03
C ALA A 155 -18.84 1.04 -31.75
N LEU A 156 -17.98 1.37 -30.79
CA LEU A 156 -17.92 0.70 -29.49
C LEU A 156 -19.14 1.03 -28.62
N GLN A 157 -19.59 2.29 -28.58
CA GLN A 157 -20.83 2.69 -27.89
C GLN A 157 -22.06 1.98 -28.48
N ASP A 158 -22.18 1.90 -29.80
CA ASP A 158 -23.28 1.19 -30.47
C ASP A 158 -23.26 -0.31 -30.15
N PHE A 159 -22.07 -0.92 -30.06
CA PHE A 159 -21.91 -2.30 -29.64
C PHE A 159 -22.36 -2.53 -28.18
N VAL A 160 -21.97 -1.64 -27.26
CA VAL A 160 -22.38 -1.69 -25.85
C VAL A 160 -23.90 -1.63 -25.71
N GLY A 161 -24.56 -0.72 -26.43
CA GLY A 161 -26.03 -0.63 -26.43
C GLY A 161 -26.71 -1.90 -26.95
N ARG A 162 -26.14 -2.55 -27.96
CA ARG A 162 -26.63 -3.85 -28.47
C ARG A 162 -26.39 -5.00 -27.49
N ALA A 163 -25.28 -4.98 -26.75
CA ALA A 163 -24.99 -5.97 -25.72
C ALA A 163 -25.98 -5.85 -24.55
N GLN A 164 -26.28 -4.63 -24.09
CA GLN A 164 -27.32 -4.35 -23.09
C GLN A 164 -28.72 -4.80 -23.55
N GLY A 165 -29.02 -4.65 -24.85
CA GLY A 165 -30.26 -5.16 -25.44
C GLY A 165 -30.34 -6.67 -25.61
N GLY A 166 -29.29 -7.44 -25.25
CA GLY A 166 -29.22 -8.89 -25.43
C GLY A 166 -29.05 -9.34 -26.89
N GLU A 167 -28.65 -8.43 -27.78
CA GLU A 167 -28.50 -8.69 -29.22
C GLU A 167 -27.11 -9.23 -29.60
N VAL A 168 -26.15 -9.19 -28.67
CA VAL A 168 -24.78 -9.69 -28.84
C VAL A 168 -24.63 -11.03 -28.11
N PRO A 169 -24.22 -12.11 -28.79
CA PRO A 169 -23.93 -13.37 -28.11
C PRO A 169 -22.63 -13.27 -27.31
N TYR A 170 -22.71 -13.52 -26.01
CA TYR A 170 -21.56 -13.67 -25.11
C TYR A 170 -21.82 -14.81 -24.10
N ASP A 171 -20.78 -15.23 -23.37
CA ASP A 171 -20.89 -16.25 -22.33
C ASP A 171 -21.24 -15.61 -20.96
N PRO A 172 -22.47 -15.78 -20.45
CA PRO A 172 -22.90 -15.14 -19.21
C PRO A 172 -22.24 -15.74 -17.96
N GLU A 173 -21.87 -17.02 -17.96
CA GLU A 173 -21.21 -17.66 -16.80
C GLU A 173 -19.79 -17.11 -16.63
N VAL A 174 -19.09 -16.87 -17.75
CA VAL A 174 -17.78 -16.22 -17.76
C VAL A 174 -17.89 -14.78 -17.27
N LEU A 175 -18.84 -14.00 -17.79
CA LEU A 175 -19.04 -12.61 -17.34
C LEU A 175 -19.37 -12.55 -15.85
N GLN A 176 -20.24 -13.43 -15.35
CA GLN A 176 -20.56 -13.52 -13.92
C GLN A 176 -19.30 -13.84 -13.10
N THR A 177 -18.46 -14.78 -13.56
CA THR A 177 -17.20 -15.11 -12.88
C THR A 177 -16.25 -13.90 -12.81
N ILE A 178 -16.16 -13.11 -13.89
CA ILE A 178 -15.37 -11.88 -13.93
C ILE A 178 -15.93 -10.84 -12.96
N VAL A 179 -17.24 -10.63 -12.93
CA VAL A 179 -17.91 -9.67 -12.03
C VAL A 179 -17.74 -10.10 -10.58
N GLU A 180 -17.98 -11.37 -10.23
CA GLU A 180 -17.78 -11.88 -8.87
C GLU A 180 -16.33 -11.72 -8.41
N ARG A 181 -15.37 -11.95 -9.30
CA ARG A 181 -13.96 -11.68 -9.04
C ARG A 181 -13.74 -10.20 -8.81
N HIS A 182 -14.27 -9.31 -9.65
CA HIS A 182 -14.10 -7.86 -9.55
C HIS A 182 -14.70 -7.31 -8.25
N VAL A 183 -15.88 -7.76 -7.84
CA VAL A 183 -16.53 -7.36 -6.58
C VAL A 183 -15.74 -7.84 -5.36
N ARG A 184 -15.16 -9.05 -5.42
CA ARG A 184 -14.23 -9.55 -4.37
C ARG A 184 -12.85 -8.90 -4.44
N SER A 185 -12.52 -8.30 -5.57
CA SER A 185 -11.25 -7.65 -5.92
C SER A 185 -11.51 -6.16 -6.16
N SER A 186 -12.10 -5.45 -5.20
CA SER A 186 -11.73 -4.05 -5.02
C SER A 186 -10.21 -4.09 -4.90
N GLY A 187 -9.47 -3.62 -5.91
CA GLY A 187 -8.01 -3.76 -6.00
C GLY A 187 -7.33 -3.33 -4.69
N PRO A 188 -6.08 -3.75 -4.43
CA PRO A 188 -5.46 -3.46 -3.15
C PRO A 188 -5.50 -1.96 -2.89
N VAL A 189 -6.19 -1.56 -1.82
CA VAL A 189 -6.11 -0.19 -1.31
C VAL A 189 -4.65 0.03 -0.93
N ARG A 190 -4.03 1.09 -1.47
CA ARG A 190 -2.66 1.49 -1.12
C ARG A 190 -2.57 1.49 0.41
N SER A 191 -1.60 0.73 0.92
CA SER A 191 -1.34 0.67 2.34
C SER A 191 -0.18 1.59 2.68
N GLU A 192 -0.37 2.47 3.66
CA GLU A 192 0.73 3.28 4.18
C GLU A 192 1.84 2.36 4.72
N PRO A 193 3.12 2.65 4.40
CA PRO A 193 4.24 1.87 4.86
C PRO A 193 4.33 1.94 6.39
N GLN A 194 4.65 0.82 7.02
CA GLN A 194 4.92 0.79 8.45
C GLN A 194 6.30 1.36 8.75
N LEU A 195 6.48 1.93 9.95
CA LEU A 195 7.80 2.36 10.40
C LEU A 195 8.68 1.14 10.71
N PRO A 196 10.00 1.24 10.49
CA PRO A 196 10.93 0.17 10.85
C PRO A 196 10.88 -0.14 12.34
N VAL A 197 10.81 -1.43 12.69
CA VAL A 197 10.87 -1.90 14.09
C VAL A 197 12.14 -2.71 14.34
N ALA A 198 12.59 -2.77 15.59
CA ALA A 198 13.65 -3.68 16.00
C ALA A 198 13.05 -4.90 16.71
N LEU A 199 13.45 -6.11 16.31
CA LEU A 199 13.04 -7.36 16.96
C LEU A 199 14.26 -8.12 17.47
N PRO A 200 14.16 -8.80 18.63
CA PRO A 200 15.20 -9.70 19.10
C PRO A 200 15.25 -10.97 18.25
N GLY A 201 16.31 -11.76 18.42
CA GLY A 201 16.48 -13.05 17.75
C GLY A 201 15.41 -14.08 18.14
N ASP A 202 15.23 -15.07 17.27
CA ASP A 202 14.27 -16.18 17.45
C ASP A 202 14.50 -16.98 18.75
N ASP A 203 15.70 -16.96 19.31
CA ASP A 203 16.03 -17.59 20.60
C ASP A 203 15.36 -16.86 21.77
N VAL A 204 15.44 -15.53 21.81
CA VAL A 204 14.77 -14.68 22.79
C VAL A 204 13.25 -14.77 22.64
N LEU A 205 12.73 -14.70 21.41
CA LEU A 205 11.30 -14.86 21.13
C LEU A 205 10.79 -16.22 21.62
N ARG A 206 11.56 -17.31 21.43
CA ARG A 206 11.18 -18.64 21.93
C ARG A 206 11.14 -18.71 23.45
N GLU A 207 12.05 -18.04 24.13
CA GLU A 207 12.04 -17.93 25.60
C GLU A 207 10.82 -17.15 26.10
N GLN A 208 10.50 -16.02 25.46
CA GLN A 208 9.28 -15.25 25.74
C GLN A 208 8.02 -16.09 25.50
N ALA A 209 7.93 -16.80 24.38
CA ALA A 209 6.78 -17.65 24.05
C ALA A 209 6.56 -18.75 25.11
N GLY A 210 7.66 -19.30 25.65
CA GLY A 210 7.62 -20.31 26.71
C GLY A 210 7.00 -19.82 28.03
N ARG A 211 6.87 -18.51 28.25
CA ARG A 211 6.25 -17.91 29.44
C ARG A 211 4.72 -17.76 29.32
N SER A 212 4.16 -17.94 28.12
CA SER A 212 2.72 -17.74 27.89
C SER A 212 1.87 -18.81 28.62
N PRO A 213 0.94 -18.42 29.50
CA PRO A 213 0.06 -19.36 30.19
C PRO A 213 -0.87 -20.10 29.22
N VAL A 214 -1.34 -19.41 28.16
CA VAL A 214 -2.19 -20.01 27.12
C VAL A 214 -1.47 -21.16 26.42
N LEU A 215 -0.18 -21.01 26.10
CA LEU A 215 0.59 -22.09 25.46
C LEU A 215 0.74 -23.32 26.34
N ARG A 216 0.99 -23.11 27.63
CA ARG A 216 1.02 -24.19 28.62
C ARG A 216 -0.32 -24.93 28.62
N GLN A 217 -1.44 -24.19 28.69
CA GLN A 217 -2.78 -24.76 28.68
C GLN A 217 -3.10 -25.52 27.38
N LEU A 218 -2.75 -24.98 26.21
CA LEU A 218 -2.95 -25.63 24.92
C LEU A 218 -2.15 -26.94 24.80
N ARG A 219 -0.90 -26.96 25.29
CA ARG A 219 -0.06 -28.16 25.32
C ARG A 219 -0.66 -29.23 26.23
N GLU A 220 -1.03 -28.86 27.45
CA GLU A 220 -1.64 -29.77 28.42
C GLU A 220 -2.98 -30.36 27.91
N LEU A 221 -3.80 -29.53 27.24
CA LEU A 221 -5.05 -29.97 26.61
C LEU A 221 -4.79 -30.97 25.47
N ALA A 222 -3.80 -30.70 24.61
CA ALA A 222 -3.43 -31.60 23.53
C ALA A 222 -2.91 -32.95 24.06
N GLU A 223 -2.05 -32.93 25.08
CA GLU A 223 -1.59 -34.15 25.75
C GLU A 223 -2.74 -34.93 26.40
N TRP A 224 -3.66 -34.23 27.08
CA TRP A 224 -4.83 -34.83 27.71
C TRP A 224 -5.74 -35.53 26.68
N ALA A 225 -5.95 -34.91 25.52
CA ALA A 225 -6.72 -35.50 24.42
C ALA A 225 -5.99 -36.69 23.75
N GLY A 226 -4.66 -36.71 23.81
CA GLY A 226 -3.82 -37.76 23.23
C GLY A 226 -3.83 -39.09 24.00
N ARG A 227 -3.91 -39.06 25.33
CA ARG A 227 -3.77 -40.25 26.19
C ARG A 227 -4.91 -41.26 26.04
N ASP A 228 -6.17 -40.80 26.06
CA ASP A 228 -7.33 -41.71 26.18
C ASP A 228 -8.43 -41.56 25.12
N ARG A 229 -8.28 -40.67 24.12
CA ARG A 229 -9.31 -40.32 23.12
C ARG A 229 -10.71 -40.13 23.73
N ARG A 230 -11.01 -38.90 24.14
CA ARG A 230 -12.12 -38.56 25.02
C ARG A 230 -13.47 -38.56 24.28
N THR A 231 -14.50 -39.14 24.87
CA THR A 231 -15.80 -39.29 24.19
C THR A 231 -16.65 -38.05 24.38
N LEU A 232 -17.10 -37.44 23.28
CA LEU A 232 -17.99 -36.28 23.32
C LEU A 232 -19.45 -36.72 23.52
N THR A 233 -20.29 -35.78 23.96
CA THR A 233 -21.74 -35.97 24.04
C THR A 233 -22.36 -36.01 22.63
N GLY A 234 -23.64 -36.40 22.52
CA GLY A 234 -24.36 -36.39 21.24
C GLY A 234 -24.46 -35.02 20.56
N SER A 235 -24.29 -33.93 21.32
CA SER A 235 -24.21 -32.55 20.80
C SER A 235 -22.78 -32.11 20.47
N GLY A 236 -21.80 -33.02 20.48
CA GLY A 236 -20.40 -32.71 20.19
C GLY A 236 -19.66 -31.97 21.30
N ARG A 237 -20.21 -31.91 22.52
CA ARG A 237 -19.64 -31.19 23.66
C ARG A 237 -18.82 -32.12 24.56
N LEU A 238 -17.95 -31.53 25.39
CA LEU A 238 -17.27 -32.28 26.46
C LEU A 238 -18.29 -32.83 27.46
N ARG A 239 -18.02 -34.01 28.01
CA ARG A 239 -18.78 -34.51 29.17
C ARG A 239 -18.52 -33.60 30.36
N LEU A 240 -19.53 -33.39 31.21
CA LEU A 240 -19.38 -32.49 32.36
C LEU A 240 -18.26 -32.94 33.32
N SER A 241 -18.05 -34.26 33.48
CA SER A 241 -16.92 -34.80 34.23
C SER A 241 -15.56 -34.38 33.65
N ASP A 242 -15.42 -34.52 32.34
CA ASP A 242 -14.19 -34.23 31.60
C ASP A 242 -13.94 -32.71 31.57
N ALA A 243 -15.01 -31.92 31.48
CA ALA A 243 -14.94 -30.46 31.55
C ALA A 243 -14.47 -29.99 32.93
N LYS A 244 -15.01 -30.54 34.02
CA LYS A 244 -14.55 -30.22 35.39
C LYS A 244 -13.09 -30.62 35.63
N GLU A 245 -12.69 -31.80 35.14
CA GLU A 245 -11.28 -32.23 35.18
C GLU A 245 -10.36 -31.24 34.45
N LEU A 246 -10.78 -30.74 33.28
CA LEU A 246 -9.99 -29.78 32.51
C LEU A 246 -9.94 -28.39 33.14
N VAL A 247 -11.02 -27.90 33.76
CA VAL A 247 -11.00 -26.61 34.46
C VAL A 247 -9.96 -26.61 35.57
N GLU A 248 -9.93 -27.68 36.40
CA GLU A 248 -8.96 -27.82 37.49
C GLU A 248 -7.53 -27.99 36.95
N ARG A 249 -7.35 -28.82 35.92
CA ARG A 249 -6.02 -29.12 35.38
C ARG A 249 -5.39 -27.95 34.64
N LEU A 250 -6.16 -27.27 33.79
CA LEU A 250 -5.67 -26.15 32.99
C LEU A 250 -5.65 -24.84 33.79
N ASP A 251 -6.27 -24.83 34.98
CA ASP A 251 -6.46 -23.65 35.82
C ASP A 251 -7.17 -22.53 35.04
N THR A 252 -8.33 -22.84 34.46
CA THR A 252 -9.07 -21.87 33.61
C THR A 252 -9.83 -20.81 34.41
N GLY A 253 -10.00 -21.02 35.72
CA GLY A 253 -10.75 -20.13 36.61
C GLY A 253 -12.28 -20.14 36.40
N ASP A 254 -12.82 -21.02 35.55
CA ASP A 254 -14.27 -21.12 35.36
C ASP A 254 -14.98 -21.65 36.62
N ASP A 255 -16.16 -21.10 36.96
CA ASP A 255 -17.00 -21.64 38.03
C ASP A 255 -17.61 -22.99 37.61
N THR A 256 -17.31 -24.06 38.36
CA THR A 256 -17.80 -25.41 38.06
C THR A 256 -18.98 -25.85 38.94
N ASP A 257 -19.37 -25.06 39.94
CA ASP A 257 -20.39 -25.44 40.93
C ASP A 257 -21.81 -25.16 40.42
N SER A 258 -21.97 -24.16 39.56
CA SER A 258 -23.27 -23.68 39.08
C SER A 258 -23.63 -24.07 37.63
N VAL A 259 -22.79 -24.85 36.95
CA VAL A 259 -22.91 -25.14 35.50
C VAL A 259 -23.78 -26.35 35.16
N ARG A 260 -24.61 -26.22 34.12
CA ARG A 260 -25.52 -27.27 33.61
C ARG A 260 -24.94 -28.01 32.40
N SER A 261 -23.99 -27.37 31.71
CA SER A 261 -23.35 -27.86 30.48
C SER A 261 -21.92 -27.37 30.42
N SER A 262 -21.03 -28.08 29.71
CA SER A 262 -19.69 -27.56 29.42
C SER A 262 -19.72 -26.24 28.65
N ALA A 263 -20.84 -25.94 27.97
CA ALA A 263 -21.07 -24.66 27.28
C ALA A 263 -21.07 -23.45 28.22
N ASP A 264 -21.32 -23.66 29.52
CA ASP A 264 -21.39 -22.61 30.53
C ASP A 264 -19.99 -22.27 31.10
N LEU A 265 -18.91 -22.87 30.55
CA LEU A 265 -17.51 -22.67 30.94
C LEU A 265 -16.77 -21.88 29.84
N PRO A 266 -16.86 -20.54 29.81
CA PRO A 266 -16.38 -19.73 28.69
C PRO A 266 -14.87 -19.87 28.44
N ARG A 267 -14.03 -19.87 29.49
CA ARG A 267 -12.57 -19.95 29.32
C ARG A 267 -12.14 -21.32 28.80
N LEU A 268 -12.72 -22.40 29.35
CA LEU A 268 -12.49 -23.75 28.82
C LEU A 268 -12.94 -23.88 27.36
N ASN A 269 -14.11 -23.35 26.99
CA ASN A 269 -14.60 -23.41 25.61
C ASN A 269 -13.69 -22.65 24.65
N LEU A 270 -13.19 -21.47 25.06
CA LEU A 270 -12.19 -20.72 24.29
C LEU A 270 -10.96 -21.60 24.02
N LEU A 271 -10.36 -22.20 25.04
CA LEU A 271 -9.16 -23.06 24.88
C LEU A 271 -9.42 -24.28 23.99
N VAL A 272 -10.59 -24.90 24.09
CA VAL A 272 -10.95 -26.08 23.26
C VAL A 272 -11.13 -25.69 21.80
N GLU A 273 -11.84 -24.61 21.51
CA GLU A 273 -11.99 -24.13 20.13
C GLU A 273 -10.67 -23.60 19.57
N TRP A 274 -9.87 -22.90 20.38
CA TRP A 274 -8.54 -22.46 19.99
C TRP A 274 -7.63 -23.63 19.61
N ALA A 275 -7.59 -24.68 20.43
CA ALA A 275 -6.81 -25.88 20.13
C ALA A 275 -7.30 -26.62 18.87
N LYS A 276 -8.60 -26.55 18.54
CA LYS A 276 -9.14 -27.11 17.28
C LYS A 276 -8.71 -26.26 16.08
N LYS A 277 -8.87 -24.94 16.15
CA LYS A 277 -8.48 -24.00 15.09
C LYS A 277 -6.97 -24.03 14.84
N ALA A 278 -6.17 -24.09 15.90
CA ALA A 278 -4.72 -24.33 15.84
C ALA A 278 -4.35 -25.77 15.44
N ARG A 279 -5.32 -26.65 15.12
CA ARG A 279 -5.13 -28.04 14.67
C ARG A 279 -4.28 -28.88 15.62
N LEU A 280 -4.33 -28.60 16.93
CA LEU A 280 -3.66 -29.38 17.97
C LEU A 280 -4.51 -30.60 18.38
N ILE A 281 -5.83 -30.40 18.38
CA ILE A 281 -6.83 -31.44 18.64
C ILE A 281 -7.88 -31.46 17.53
N ARG A 282 -8.55 -32.60 17.38
CA ARG A 282 -9.64 -32.77 16.41
C ARG A 282 -10.72 -33.71 16.93
N VAL A 283 -11.90 -33.62 16.34
CA VAL A 283 -12.98 -34.59 16.57
C VAL A 283 -12.91 -35.69 15.50
N ALA A 284 -12.80 -36.94 15.94
CA ALA A 284 -12.81 -38.12 15.08
C ALA A 284 -13.76 -39.17 15.67
N LYS A 285 -14.78 -39.57 14.90
CA LYS A 285 -15.79 -40.57 15.32
C LYS A 285 -16.43 -40.25 16.69
N GLY A 286 -16.79 -38.97 16.91
CA GLY A 286 -17.39 -38.50 18.16
C GLY A 286 -16.43 -38.46 19.36
N ARG A 287 -15.11 -38.52 19.12
CA ARG A 287 -14.09 -38.44 20.16
C ARG A 287 -13.11 -37.31 19.90
N LEU A 288 -12.70 -36.61 20.96
CA LEU A 288 -11.63 -35.63 20.93
C LEU A 288 -10.27 -36.34 20.98
N CYS A 289 -9.42 -36.06 20.01
CA CYS A 289 -8.11 -36.71 19.84
C CYS A 289 -7.04 -35.67 19.54
N ALA A 290 -5.82 -35.89 20.01
CA ALA A 290 -4.66 -35.12 19.56
C ALA A 290 -4.35 -35.35 18.06
N VAL A 291 -3.85 -34.32 17.40
CA VAL A 291 -3.37 -34.41 16.01
C VAL A 291 -1.90 -34.83 16.03
N ALA A 292 -1.60 -36.05 15.55
CA ALA A 292 -0.23 -36.58 15.56
C ALA A 292 0.78 -35.67 14.83
N LYS A 293 0.37 -35.02 13.73
CA LYS A 293 1.22 -34.08 12.99
C LYS A 293 1.53 -32.77 13.75
N ALA A 294 0.86 -32.50 14.88
CA ALA A 294 1.11 -31.32 15.69
C ALA A 294 2.28 -31.51 16.67
N GLU A 295 2.81 -32.73 16.84
CA GLU A 295 3.88 -33.03 17.80
C GLU A 295 5.14 -32.16 17.65
N PRO A 296 5.70 -31.90 16.45
CA PRO A 296 6.85 -31.01 16.31
C PRO A 296 6.56 -29.59 16.81
N VAL A 297 5.35 -29.08 16.55
CA VAL A 297 4.95 -27.74 16.96
C VAL A 297 4.68 -27.66 18.45
N LEU A 298 4.12 -28.72 19.07
CA LEU A 298 3.98 -28.78 20.53
C LEU A 298 5.33 -28.76 21.26
N ASN A 299 6.41 -29.19 20.61
CA ASN A 299 7.75 -29.20 21.19
C ASN A 299 8.55 -27.90 20.99
N ASP A 300 8.12 -27.01 20.09
CA ASP A 300 8.73 -25.69 19.86
C ASP A 300 7.79 -24.57 20.34
N PRO A 301 8.09 -23.91 21.47
CA PRO A 301 7.25 -22.85 22.03
C PRO A 301 6.94 -21.73 21.03
N LEU A 302 7.92 -21.31 20.23
CA LEU A 302 7.74 -20.21 19.28
C LEU A 302 6.81 -20.62 18.12
N ALA A 303 6.99 -21.83 17.60
CA ALA A 303 6.12 -22.36 16.55
C ALA A 303 4.68 -22.57 17.06
N LEU A 304 4.51 -23.01 18.31
CA LEU A 304 3.19 -23.15 18.93
C LEU A 304 2.54 -21.78 19.12
N TRP A 305 3.31 -20.78 19.54
CA TRP A 305 2.82 -19.42 19.75
C TRP A 305 2.31 -18.80 18.46
N ARG A 306 3.13 -18.83 17.40
CA ARG A 306 2.76 -18.31 16.08
C ARG A 306 1.49 -18.96 15.56
N ARG A 307 1.39 -20.29 15.70
CA ARG A 307 0.18 -21.04 15.31
C ARG A 307 -1.05 -20.69 16.14
N ALA A 308 -0.90 -20.44 17.44
CA ALA A 308 -2.00 -20.00 18.29
C ALA A 308 -2.45 -18.59 17.91
N PHE A 309 -1.52 -17.67 17.68
CA PHE A 309 -1.80 -16.31 17.20
C PHE A 309 -2.55 -16.32 15.86
N ASP A 310 -2.09 -17.09 14.87
CA ASP A 310 -2.77 -17.22 13.57
C ASP A 310 -4.19 -17.78 13.70
N ALA A 311 -4.40 -18.74 14.61
CA ALA A 311 -5.71 -19.36 14.84
C ALA A 311 -6.69 -18.42 15.57
N PHE A 312 -6.21 -17.37 16.25
CA PHE A 312 -7.03 -16.47 17.05
C PHE A 312 -8.11 -15.77 16.22
N ARG A 313 -7.80 -15.42 14.96
CA ARG A 313 -8.75 -14.79 14.04
C ARG A 313 -10.00 -15.63 13.75
N GLU A 314 -9.91 -16.94 13.95
CA GLU A 314 -11.02 -17.86 13.73
C GLU A 314 -11.87 -18.08 15.00
N LEU A 315 -11.70 -17.25 16.04
CA LEU A 315 -12.34 -17.39 17.35
C LEU A 315 -13.29 -16.24 17.78
N PRO A 316 -14.01 -15.52 16.88
CA PRO A 316 -14.87 -14.41 17.30
C PRO A 316 -15.95 -14.86 18.31
N SER A 317 -16.62 -15.99 18.05
CA SER A 317 -17.68 -16.51 18.93
C SER A 317 -17.16 -17.02 20.30
N PRO A 318 -16.06 -17.80 20.37
CA PRO A 318 -15.49 -18.22 21.65
C PRO A 318 -14.96 -17.06 22.50
N VAL A 319 -14.35 -16.03 21.90
CA VAL A 319 -13.80 -14.86 22.63
C VAL A 319 -14.89 -14.04 23.30
N ARG A 320 -16.06 -13.88 22.64
CA ARG A 320 -17.22 -13.22 23.25
C ARG A 320 -17.73 -13.91 24.51
N GLY A 321 -17.48 -15.21 24.66
CA GLY A 321 -18.03 -16.03 25.74
C GLY A 321 -19.48 -16.38 25.45
N GLY A 322 -19.76 -17.67 25.28
CA GLY A 322 -21.08 -18.17 24.87
C GLY A 322 -22.22 -17.79 25.82
N HIS A 323 -22.88 -16.66 25.55
CA HIS A 323 -24.23 -16.33 26.00
C HIS A 323 -25.04 -15.87 24.79
N GLY A 324 -25.25 -16.79 23.83
CA GLY A 324 -26.16 -16.57 22.73
C GLY A 324 -27.58 -16.30 23.23
N GLY A 325 -28.04 -15.06 23.12
CA GLY A 325 -29.45 -14.74 22.99
C GLY A 325 -30.18 -14.05 24.14
N ARG A 326 -29.52 -13.44 25.13
CA ARG A 326 -30.25 -12.67 26.17
C ARG A 326 -29.88 -11.20 26.38
N TYR A 327 -28.77 -10.72 25.82
CA TYR A 327 -28.40 -9.30 25.88
C TYR A 327 -27.67 -8.92 24.60
N GLY A 328 -28.14 -7.86 23.92
CA GLY A 328 -27.45 -7.01 22.93
C GLY A 328 -26.80 -7.67 21.71
N GLY A 329 -27.11 -7.20 20.50
CA GLY A 329 -26.26 -7.48 19.33
C GLY A 329 -24.87 -6.85 19.51
N SER A 330 -23.82 -7.57 19.12
CA SER A 330 -22.44 -7.05 19.07
C SER A 330 -22.15 -6.46 17.70
N VAL A 331 -21.65 -5.22 17.65
CA VAL A 331 -21.16 -4.63 16.39
C VAL A 331 -19.96 -5.41 15.87
N LEU A 332 -19.05 -5.80 16.76
CA LEU A 332 -17.83 -6.52 16.41
C LEU A 332 -18.10 -7.95 15.94
N PHE A 333 -19.06 -8.66 16.55
CA PHE A 333 -19.27 -10.10 16.37
C PHE A 333 -20.59 -10.55 15.72
N ASP A 334 -21.67 -9.74 15.69
CA ASP A 334 -22.99 -10.20 15.21
C ASP A 334 -23.44 -9.59 13.88
N ALA A 335 -23.51 -8.25 13.80
CA ALA A 335 -24.32 -7.61 12.76
C ALA A 335 -23.69 -7.68 11.36
N ASN A 336 -22.36 -7.66 11.27
CA ASN A 336 -21.61 -7.57 9.99
C ASN A 336 -20.26 -8.32 9.99
N ASP A 337 -19.94 -9.11 11.03
CA ASP A 337 -18.66 -9.85 11.21
C ASP A 337 -17.40 -9.01 10.89
N VAL A 338 -17.38 -7.74 11.32
CA VAL A 338 -16.27 -6.81 11.07
C VAL A 338 -15.01 -7.14 11.87
N TYR A 339 -15.06 -8.16 12.74
CA TYR A 339 -13.91 -8.66 13.50
C TYR A 339 -12.70 -8.96 12.61
N ASP A 340 -12.92 -9.55 11.44
CA ASP A 340 -11.87 -9.89 10.48
C ASP A 340 -11.23 -8.66 9.79
N VAL A 341 -11.82 -7.47 9.95
CA VAL A 341 -11.32 -6.18 9.46
C VAL A 341 -10.71 -5.36 10.62
N VAL A 342 -11.47 -5.19 11.70
CA VAL A 342 -11.09 -4.34 12.85
C VAL A 342 -9.86 -4.87 13.56
N LEU A 343 -9.78 -6.18 13.82
CA LEU A 343 -8.62 -6.76 14.52
C LEU A 343 -7.30 -6.55 13.75
N PRO A 344 -7.21 -6.88 12.44
CA PRO A 344 -6.03 -6.53 11.64
C PRO A 344 -5.63 -5.06 11.75
N ASP A 345 -6.58 -4.14 11.65
CA ASP A 345 -6.32 -2.70 11.64
C ASP A 345 -5.83 -2.21 13.00
N VAL A 346 -6.43 -2.71 14.09
CA VAL A 346 -5.95 -2.47 15.46
C VAL A 346 -4.50 -2.95 15.61
N LEU A 347 -4.20 -4.17 15.18
CA LEU A 347 -2.85 -4.73 15.30
C LEU A 347 -1.83 -4.00 14.44
N ALA A 348 -2.20 -3.62 13.21
CA ALA A 348 -1.38 -2.80 12.32
C ALA A 348 -1.14 -1.41 12.91
N THR A 349 -2.16 -0.80 13.53
CA THR A 349 -2.02 0.48 14.23
C THR A 349 -1.02 0.38 15.36
N LEU A 350 -1.04 -0.71 16.15
CA LEU A 350 -0.10 -0.89 17.26
C LEU A 350 1.34 -1.20 16.82
N TYR A 351 1.55 -1.67 15.58
CA TYR A 351 2.84 -2.15 15.07
C TYR A 351 3.93 -1.07 15.03
N SER A 352 3.59 0.12 14.51
CA SER A 352 4.57 1.18 14.22
C SER A 352 4.65 2.28 15.28
N LEU A 353 3.92 2.15 16.40
CA LEU A 353 3.87 3.23 17.38
C LEU A 353 5.13 3.31 18.23
N LEU A 354 5.76 4.49 18.20
CA LEU A 354 6.91 4.80 19.05
C LEU A 354 6.53 4.78 20.55
N TYR A 355 5.31 5.19 20.87
CA TYR A 355 4.77 5.27 22.22
C TYR A 355 3.60 4.29 22.41
N PRO A 356 3.43 3.69 23.61
CA PRO A 356 2.27 2.87 23.91
C PRO A 356 0.95 3.59 23.60
N MET A 357 0.05 2.92 22.89
CA MET A 357 -1.26 3.45 22.48
C MET A 357 -2.17 3.63 23.70
N PRO A 358 -2.67 4.83 24.00
CA PRO A 358 -3.64 5.03 25.07
C PRO A 358 -5.02 4.49 24.67
N TRP A 359 -5.67 3.74 25.57
CA TRP A 359 -7.00 3.18 25.34
C TRP A 359 -8.02 4.21 24.83
N PRO A 360 -8.12 5.45 25.38
CA PRO A 360 -9.03 6.46 24.84
C PRO A 360 -8.82 6.75 23.35
N GLY A 361 -7.57 6.79 22.88
CA GLY A 361 -7.22 7.03 21.48
C GLY A 361 -7.57 5.83 20.60
N LEU A 362 -7.21 4.61 21.04
CA LEU A 362 -7.55 3.39 20.31
C LEU A 362 -9.07 3.23 20.15
N ARG A 363 -9.81 3.38 21.26
CA ARG A 363 -11.28 3.33 21.27
C ARG A 363 -11.87 4.32 20.27
N ASP A 364 -11.38 5.55 20.28
CA ASP A 364 -11.86 6.63 19.41
C ASP A 364 -11.60 6.33 17.93
N SER A 365 -10.42 5.79 17.59
CA SER A 365 -10.10 5.35 16.21
C SER A 365 -11.02 4.22 15.70
N VAL A 366 -11.33 3.24 16.55
CA VAL A 366 -12.25 2.14 16.20
C VAL A 366 -13.69 2.66 16.05
N HIS A 367 -14.09 3.63 16.87
CA HIS A 367 -15.40 4.30 16.72
C HIS A 367 -15.50 5.06 15.40
N LEU A 368 -14.41 5.64 14.88
CA LEU A 368 -14.38 6.22 13.52
C LEU A 368 -14.58 5.17 12.45
N ALA A 369 -13.83 4.06 12.54
CA ALA A 369 -13.92 2.99 11.56
C ALA A 369 -15.35 2.43 11.47
N TYR A 370 -16.05 2.29 12.61
CA TYR A 370 -17.46 1.92 12.62
C TYR A 370 -18.39 2.94 11.95
N ARG A 371 -18.03 4.22 11.93
CA ARG A 371 -18.81 5.29 11.29
C ARG A 371 -18.51 5.44 9.80
N SER A 372 -17.26 5.26 9.37
CA SER A 372 -16.81 5.44 7.99
C SER A 372 -17.11 4.25 7.08
N SER A 373 -17.20 3.03 7.63
CA SER A 373 -17.41 1.81 6.85
C SER A 373 -18.84 1.66 6.34
N PHE A 374 -19.24 2.38 5.27
CA PHE A 374 -20.45 2.09 4.45
C PHE A 374 -21.72 1.65 5.22
N LEU A 375 -22.01 2.30 6.34
CA LEU A 375 -23.01 1.83 7.30
C LEU A 375 -24.09 2.89 7.60
N LEU A 376 -24.30 3.81 6.65
CA LEU A 376 -25.33 4.84 6.76
C LEU A 376 -26.76 4.30 6.68
N GLU A 377 -26.99 3.10 6.14
CA GLU A 377 -28.36 2.56 5.98
C GLU A 377 -28.94 1.85 7.22
N VAL A 378 -28.12 1.37 8.18
CA VAL A 378 -28.62 0.56 9.31
C VAL A 378 -28.57 1.29 10.66
N PHE A 379 -27.76 2.34 10.80
CA PHE A 379 -27.59 3.03 12.09
C PHE A 379 -28.62 4.13 12.39
N ALA A 380 -29.58 4.37 11.48
CA ALA A 380 -30.62 5.37 11.66
C ALA A 380 -31.67 5.01 12.73
N THR A 381 -31.75 3.74 13.18
CA THR A 381 -32.79 3.32 14.14
C THR A 381 -32.25 2.41 15.24
N GLY A 382 -31.68 3.01 16.29
CA GLY A 382 -31.54 2.34 17.59
C GLY A 382 -30.18 2.56 18.22
N SER A 383 -30.17 2.88 19.51
CA SER A 383 -28.98 2.97 20.34
C SER A 383 -28.26 1.62 20.43
N ILE A 384 -27.43 1.31 19.44
CA ILE A 384 -26.40 0.30 19.58
C ILE A 384 -25.31 0.96 20.43
N GLY A 385 -25.17 0.50 21.67
CA GLY A 385 -24.23 1.10 22.62
C GLY A 385 -22.80 0.83 22.20
N PHE A 386 -22.06 1.86 21.78
CA PHE A 386 -20.60 1.81 21.63
C PHE A 386 -19.92 1.23 22.89
N GLU A 387 -20.54 1.38 24.07
CA GLU A 387 -20.10 0.73 25.31
C GLU A 387 -19.97 -0.80 25.20
N GLN A 388 -20.88 -1.48 24.49
CA GLN A 388 -20.78 -2.93 24.28
C GLN A 388 -19.63 -3.28 23.31
N ALA A 389 -19.41 -2.44 22.29
CA ALA A 389 -18.29 -2.62 21.36
C ALA A 389 -16.93 -2.40 22.05
N ASP A 390 -16.87 -1.47 23.02
CA ASP A 390 -15.69 -1.25 23.86
C ASP A 390 -15.38 -2.47 24.72
N ASP A 391 -16.40 -3.05 25.36
CA ASP A 391 -16.26 -4.26 26.18
C ASP A 391 -15.83 -5.47 25.34
N ASP A 392 -16.40 -5.61 24.14
CA ASP A 392 -16.01 -6.65 23.19
C ASP A 392 -14.54 -6.50 22.76
N LEU A 393 -14.11 -5.28 22.42
CA LEU A 393 -12.71 -5.00 22.07
C LEU A 393 -11.77 -5.27 23.25
N ARG A 394 -12.15 -4.89 24.48
CA ARG A 394 -11.36 -5.22 25.67
C ARG A 394 -11.25 -6.72 25.91
N ALA A 395 -12.31 -7.48 25.66
CA ALA A 395 -12.25 -8.94 25.76
C ALA A 395 -11.24 -9.52 24.76
N VAL A 396 -11.21 -9.01 23.53
CA VAL A 396 -10.22 -9.40 22.50
C VAL A 396 -8.79 -9.05 22.96
N LEU A 397 -8.57 -7.82 23.44
CA LEU A 397 -7.26 -7.38 23.94
C LEU A 397 -6.81 -8.19 25.15
N GLY A 398 -7.70 -8.52 26.09
CA GLY A 398 -7.38 -9.34 27.26
C GLY A 398 -6.90 -10.74 26.87
N VAL A 399 -7.49 -11.36 25.83
CA VAL A 399 -7.02 -12.65 25.33
C VAL A 399 -5.65 -12.53 24.64
N LEU A 400 -5.40 -11.44 23.91
CA LEU A 400 -4.09 -11.15 23.33
C LEU A 400 -3.02 -10.90 24.40
N GLU A 401 -3.38 -10.25 25.51
CA GLU A 401 -2.50 -10.03 26.66
C GLU A 401 -2.16 -11.37 27.34
N GLU A 402 -3.16 -12.23 27.59
CA GLU A 402 -2.95 -13.58 28.14
C GLU A 402 -2.09 -14.46 27.23
N LEU A 403 -2.22 -14.32 25.91
CA LEU A 403 -1.34 -14.98 24.94
C LEU A 403 0.09 -14.43 25.02
N GLY A 404 0.27 -13.18 25.43
CA GLY A 404 1.53 -12.44 25.46
C GLY A 404 1.83 -11.71 24.14
N ALA A 405 0.81 -11.40 23.33
CA ALA A 405 0.93 -10.62 22.10
C ALA A 405 0.97 -9.11 22.37
N ILE A 406 0.27 -8.66 23.42
CA ILE A 406 0.30 -7.26 23.88
C ILE A 406 0.67 -7.21 25.36
N GLU A 407 1.11 -6.04 25.80
CA GLU A 407 1.21 -5.67 27.21
C GLU A 407 0.33 -4.46 27.48
N CYS A 408 -0.38 -4.48 28.62
CA CYS A 408 -1.20 -3.39 29.10
C CYS A 408 -0.67 -2.88 30.44
N HIS A 409 -0.55 -1.56 30.60
CA HIS A 409 -0.18 -0.96 31.88
C HIS A 409 -0.84 0.40 32.10
N GLN A 410 -0.94 0.85 33.35
CA GLN A 410 -1.46 2.19 33.67
C GLN A 410 -0.33 3.22 33.63
N GLY A 411 -0.51 4.30 32.88
CA GLY A 411 0.50 5.34 32.71
C GLY A 411 -0.07 6.63 32.15
N MET A 412 0.75 7.68 32.06
CA MET A 412 0.33 8.93 31.42
C MET A 412 0.46 8.76 29.89
N ALA A 413 -0.56 9.19 29.15
CA ALA A 413 -0.47 9.22 27.69
C ALA A 413 0.62 10.22 27.24
N ASP A 414 1.35 9.88 26.18
CA ASP A 414 2.29 10.81 25.59
C ASP A 414 1.54 12.04 25.01
N PRO A 415 2.02 13.28 25.21
CA PRO A 415 1.38 14.48 24.70
C PRO A 415 1.08 14.45 23.19
N VAL A 416 1.84 13.69 22.39
CA VAL A 416 1.62 13.56 20.95
C VAL A 416 0.20 13.11 20.62
N PHE A 417 -0.40 12.22 21.42
CA PHE A 417 -1.77 11.74 21.18
C PHE A 417 -2.82 12.82 21.43
N ALA A 418 -2.57 13.71 22.40
CA ALA A 418 -3.46 14.84 22.70
C ALA A 418 -3.37 15.95 21.64
N ASP A 419 -2.21 16.09 20.99
CA ASP A 419 -2.01 17.03 19.90
C ASP A 419 -2.58 16.48 18.58
N LEU A 420 -2.41 15.19 18.29
CA LEU A 420 -3.00 14.52 17.13
C LEU A 420 -4.53 14.58 17.14
N ALA A 421 -5.15 14.33 18.30
CA ALA A 421 -6.59 14.46 18.47
C ALA A 421 -7.15 15.85 18.07
N MET A 422 -6.32 16.90 18.12
CA MET A 422 -6.71 18.24 17.66
C MET A 422 -6.37 18.50 16.20
N ARG A 423 -5.26 17.93 15.68
CA ARG A 423 -4.79 18.10 14.30
C ARG A 423 -5.64 17.36 13.27
N GLU A 424 -6.21 16.20 13.61
CA GLU A 424 -7.12 15.47 12.71
C GLU A 424 -8.33 16.34 12.30
N ASN A 425 -8.73 17.28 13.15
CA ASN A 425 -9.81 18.23 12.88
C ASN A 425 -9.37 19.45 12.04
N ASP A 426 -8.05 19.67 11.88
CA ASP A 426 -7.47 20.71 11.03
C ASP A 426 -7.16 20.18 9.60
N LEU A 427 -7.14 18.85 9.41
CA LEU A 427 -6.82 18.17 8.15
C LEU A 427 -8.03 17.91 7.23
N GLU A 428 -9.26 18.18 7.69
CA GLU A 428 -10.45 18.13 6.81
C GLU A 428 -10.50 19.30 5.79
N GLY A 429 -9.56 20.25 5.86
CA GLY A 429 -9.25 21.17 4.75
C GLY A 429 -8.39 20.54 3.64
N TRP A 430 -7.98 19.27 3.79
CA TRP A 430 -7.11 18.52 2.87
C TRP A 430 -7.75 17.20 2.39
N ALA A 431 -9.03 16.97 2.69
CA ALA A 431 -9.88 16.14 1.85
C ALA A 431 -10.36 17.04 0.71
N GLY A 432 -9.67 16.98 -0.43
CA GLY A 432 -9.98 17.78 -1.61
C GLY A 432 -11.39 17.50 -2.12
N VAL A 433 -12.36 18.27 -1.63
CA VAL A 433 -13.40 18.85 -2.49
C VAL A 433 -13.02 20.32 -2.59
N PRO A 434 -12.60 20.82 -3.77
CA PRO A 434 -12.39 22.25 -3.93
C PRO A 434 -13.72 22.95 -3.68
N THR A 435 -13.84 23.67 -2.57
CA THR A 435 -14.88 24.70 -2.42
C THR A 435 -14.41 25.95 -3.15
N GLU A 436 -14.33 25.87 -4.47
CA GLU A 436 -14.40 27.03 -5.36
C GLU A 436 -15.51 26.74 -6.37
N ASP A 437 -16.36 27.73 -6.61
CA ASP A 437 -17.53 27.68 -7.48
C ASP A 437 -17.15 27.28 -8.94
N ASP A 438 -16.93 25.99 -9.21
CA ASP A 438 -16.83 25.39 -10.54
C ASP A 438 -17.92 24.31 -10.70
N ASP A 439 -19.01 24.69 -11.36
CA ASP A 439 -20.19 23.89 -11.71
C ASP A 439 -19.92 22.75 -12.74
N ASP A 440 -18.69 22.23 -12.87
CA ASP A 440 -18.28 21.29 -13.93
C ASP A 440 -17.40 20.09 -13.46
N PHE A 441 -17.54 19.62 -12.22
CA PHE A 441 -16.89 18.37 -11.78
C PHE A 441 -17.90 17.22 -11.63
N GLU A 442 -17.93 16.34 -12.63
CA GLU A 442 -18.49 15.00 -12.50
C GLU A 442 -17.78 14.27 -11.35
N THR A 443 -18.58 13.75 -10.42
CA THR A 443 -18.10 12.82 -9.38
C THR A 443 -17.38 11.64 -10.05
N PRO A 444 -16.24 11.16 -9.51
CA PRO A 444 -15.53 10.04 -10.10
C PRO A 444 -16.36 8.78 -9.84
N SER A 445 -17.25 8.48 -10.79
CA SER A 445 -17.74 7.12 -11.00
C SER A 445 -16.52 6.22 -11.11
N GLY A 446 -16.52 5.07 -10.43
CA GLY A 446 -15.42 4.11 -10.38
C GLY A 446 -15.08 3.47 -11.73
N LEU A 447 -14.70 4.29 -12.70
CA LEU A 447 -14.19 3.92 -14.00
C LEU A 447 -12.69 3.72 -13.84
N LEU A 448 -12.26 2.46 -14.03
CA LEU A 448 -10.85 2.19 -14.25
C LEU A 448 -10.36 2.99 -15.48
N PRO A 449 -9.10 3.45 -15.50
CA PRO A 449 -8.50 4.07 -16.68
C PRO A 449 -8.69 3.18 -17.91
N GLY A 450 -9.23 3.75 -18.99
CA GLY A 450 -9.44 3.04 -20.27
C GLY A 450 -10.79 2.35 -20.46
N MET A 451 -11.78 2.59 -19.59
CA MET A 451 -13.18 2.16 -19.84
C MET A 451 -13.89 3.13 -20.81
N PRO A 452 -14.39 2.65 -21.96
CA PRO A 452 -15.26 3.44 -22.82
C PRO A 452 -16.50 3.95 -22.08
N THR A 453 -16.83 5.22 -22.27
CA THR A 453 -18.01 5.90 -21.74
C THR A 453 -19.27 5.12 -22.15
N GLY A 454 -19.98 4.53 -21.17
CA GLY A 454 -21.22 3.74 -21.39
C GLY A 454 -21.20 2.29 -20.89
N LEU A 455 -20.02 1.70 -20.62
CA LEU A 455 -19.92 0.34 -20.08
C LEU A 455 -20.30 0.21 -18.59
N ALA A 456 -20.37 1.32 -17.85
CA ALA A 456 -20.80 1.33 -16.45
C ALA A 456 -22.24 0.79 -16.27
N GLY A 457 -23.13 0.98 -17.25
CA GLY A 457 -24.50 0.46 -17.19
C GLY A 457 -24.61 -1.06 -17.33
N LEU A 458 -23.61 -1.75 -17.88
CA LEU A 458 -23.58 -3.22 -17.94
C LEU A 458 -23.21 -3.87 -16.59
N LEU A 459 -22.53 -3.11 -15.71
CA LEU A 459 -22.27 -3.54 -14.34
C LEU A 459 -23.56 -3.53 -13.52
N ASP A 460 -24.40 -2.50 -13.66
CA ASP A 460 -25.68 -2.42 -12.96
C ASP A 460 -26.62 -3.59 -13.32
N ASP A 461 -26.75 -3.97 -14.59
CA ASP A 461 -27.58 -5.12 -15.00
C ASP A 461 -27.04 -6.48 -14.52
N ALA A 462 -25.71 -6.64 -14.43
CA ALA A 462 -25.08 -7.86 -13.91
C ALA A 462 -25.16 -7.97 -12.37
N LEU A 463 -25.19 -6.83 -11.67
CA LEU A 463 -25.34 -6.72 -10.23
C LEU A 463 -26.82 -6.72 -9.81
N SER A 464 -27.75 -6.40 -10.71
CA SER A 464 -29.21 -6.38 -10.49
C SER A 464 -29.88 -7.76 -10.42
N GLY A 465 -29.14 -8.79 -10.01
CA GLY A 465 -29.69 -10.08 -9.62
C GLY A 465 -30.56 -9.96 -8.36
N ASP A 466 -31.79 -9.47 -8.54
CA ASP A 466 -32.97 -9.47 -7.66
C ASP A 466 -32.74 -9.99 -6.22
N ALA A 467 -32.16 -9.14 -5.36
CA ALA A 467 -32.45 -8.99 -3.93
C ALA A 467 -31.37 -8.13 -3.26
N LEU A 468 -31.67 -6.84 -3.03
CA LEU A 468 -31.14 -5.93 -1.99
C LEU A 468 -31.11 -4.53 -2.62
N LEU A 469 -32.07 -3.67 -2.26
CA LEU A 469 -32.05 -2.21 -2.26
C LEU A 469 -33.51 -1.73 -2.31
N ASP A 470 -34.19 -1.82 -1.17
CA ASP A 470 -35.47 -1.14 -0.95
C ASP A 470 -35.45 -0.59 0.48
N GLY A 471 -34.86 0.60 0.66
CA GLY A 471 -34.62 1.16 1.99
C GLY A 471 -33.81 2.45 2.09
N ALA A 472 -33.83 3.35 1.11
CA ALA A 472 -33.19 4.66 1.28
C ALA A 472 -33.97 5.51 2.32
N PRO A 473 -33.31 6.11 3.34
CA PRO A 473 -33.98 6.97 4.31
C PRO A 473 -34.39 8.32 3.68
N PRO A 474 -35.40 9.02 4.23
CA PRO A 474 -35.81 10.33 3.73
C PRO A 474 -34.70 11.38 3.89
N ASP A 475 -34.59 12.29 2.90
CA ASP A 475 -33.57 13.35 2.77
C ASP A 475 -33.41 14.28 4.01
N ASP A 476 -34.34 14.27 4.95
CA ASP A 476 -34.30 15.07 6.20
C ASP A 476 -33.37 14.48 7.30
N ALA A 477 -32.71 13.35 7.05
CA ALA A 477 -31.86 12.66 8.03
C ALA A 477 -30.34 12.95 7.90
N LEU A 478 -29.91 13.69 6.88
CA LEU A 478 -28.50 14.05 6.68
C LEU A 478 -28.14 15.31 7.49
N LEU A 479 -27.13 15.21 8.36
CA LEU A 479 -26.60 16.35 9.11
C LEU A 479 -25.94 17.35 8.14
N SER A 480 -26.09 18.65 8.40
CA SER A 480 -25.34 19.67 7.66
C SER A 480 -23.84 19.63 8.00
N ASP A 481 -22.97 20.04 7.08
CA ASP A 481 -21.51 20.07 7.27
C ASP A 481 -21.11 20.83 8.55
N ALA A 482 -21.75 21.96 8.83
CA ALA A 482 -21.51 22.74 10.06
C ALA A 482 -21.87 21.98 11.36
N GLN A 483 -22.78 21.01 11.30
CA GLN A 483 -23.10 20.15 12.44
C GLN A 483 -22.07 19.03 12.59
N LEU A 484 -21.59 18.45 11.48
CA LEU A 484 -20.53 17.44 11.47
C LEU A 484 -19.22 18.01 12.04
N ASP A 485 -18.82 19.21 11.60
CA ASP A 485 -17.61 19.92 12.09
C ASP A 485 -17.67 20.18 13.60
N ASN A 486 -18.85 20.53 14.11
CA ASN A 486 -19.04 20.81 15.53
C ASN A 486 -18.98 19.52 16.37
N GLU A 487 -19.54 18.42 15.87
CA GLU A 487 -19.46 17.11 16.52
C GLU A 487 -18.01 16.58 16.55
N ALA A 488 -17.28 16.69 15.43
CA ALA A 488 -15.87 16.34 15.33
C ALA A 488 -15.02 17.17 16.31
N THR A 489 -15.22 18.48 16.35
CA THR A 489 -14.52 19.38 17.29
C THR A 489 -14.82 19.05 18.76
N GLN A 490 -16.08 18.75 19.11
CA GLN A 490 -16.47 18.39 20.48
C GLN A 490 -15.83 17.07 20.92
N ARG A 491 -15.80 16.09 20.01
CA ARG A 491 -15.16 14.81 20.22
C ARG A 491 -13.64 14.96 20.40
N ALA A 492 -12.96 15.68 19.52
CA ALA A 492 -11.52 15.96 19.62
C ALA A 492 -11.16 16.55 20.99
N ARG A 493 -11.95 17.52 21.47
CA ARG A 493 -11.78 18.12 22.81
C ARG A 493 -12.01 17.11 23.94
N LYS A 494 -13.02 16.24 23.82
CA LYS A 494 -13.29 15.17 24.79
C LYS A 494 -12.12 14.19 24.85
N LEU A 495 -11.65 13.71 23.71
CA LEU A 495 -10.49 12.81 23.63
C LEU A 495 -9.25 13.45 24.26
N LYS A 496 -8.93 14.70 23.88
CA LYS A 496 -7.82 15.45 24.48
C LYS A 496 -7.93 15.56 26.00
N SER A 497 -9.13 15.83 26.52
CA SER A 497 -9.39 15.86 27.95
C SER A 497 -9.14 14.52 28.62
N GLU A 498 -9.60 13.41 28.03
CA GLU A 498 -9.38 12.07 28.57
C GLU A 498 -7.88 11.73 28.61
N LEU A 499 -7.15 12.01 27.53
CA LEU A 499 -5.70 11.77 27.41
C LEU A 499 -4.85 12.62 28.37
N SER A 500 -5.32 13.81 28.75
CA SER A 500 -4.54 14.76 29.57
C SER A 500 -4.94 14.77 31.06
N SER A 501 -6.07 14.15 31.41
CA SER A 501 -6.68 14.30 32.75
C SER A 501 -6.05 13.44 33.85
N GLY A 502 -5.32 12.39 33.50
CA GLY A 502 -4.72 11.47 34.45
C GLY A 502 -4.20 10.18 33.80
N PRO A 503 -3.74 9.21 34.61
CA PRO A 503 -3.28 7.93 34.10
C PRO A 503 -4.40 7.20 33.35
N VAL A 504 -4.04 6.62 32.20
CA VAL A 504 -4.90 5.81 31.34
C VAL A 504 -4.24 4.45 31.12
N GLU A 505 -5.02 3.49 30.61
CA GLU A 505 -4.48 2.24 30.12
C GLU A 505 -3.68 2.47 28.83
N LEU A 506 -2.45 1.96 28.80
CA LEU A 506 -1.51 2.04 27.71
C LEU A 506 -1.26 0.63 27.16
N ILE A 507 -1.37 0.49 25.85
CA ILE A 507 -1.33 -0.79 25.13
C ILE A 507 -0.15 -0.79 24.16
N ARG A 508 0.64 -1.86 24.16
CA ARG A 508 1.73 -2.04 23.19
C ARG A 508 1.82 -3.50 22.75
N LEU A 509 2.26 -3.73 21.52
CA LEU A 509 2.69 -5.06 21.12
C LEU A 509 3.98 -5.46 21.85
N THR A 510 4.05 -6.71 22.28
CA THR A 510 5.29 -7.34 22.72
C THR A 510 6.16 -7.70 21.51
N ASP A 511 7.41 -8.09 21.70
CA ASP A 511 8.27 -8.58 20.61
C ASP A 511 7.62 -9.76 19.84
N LEU A 512 6.88 -10.65 20.53
CA LEU A 512 6.13 -11.74 19.92
C LEU A 512 4.95 -11.25 19.07
N GLY A 513 4.20 -10.30 19.62
CA GLY A 513 3.09 -9.65 18.92
C GLY A 513 3.60 -8.97 17.65
N THR A 514 4.63 -8.14 17.77
CA THR A 514 5.26 -7.42 16.67
C THR A 514 5.80 -8.39 15.61
N ASP A 515 6.51 -9.46 15.99
CA ASP A 515 7.01 -10.50 15.06
C ASP A 515 5.89 -11.13 14.22
N SER A 516 4.75 -11.43 14.82
CA SER A 516 3.66 -12.13 14.11
C SER A 516 2.75 -11.18 13.35
N VAL A 517 2.52 -9.96 13.85
CA VAL A 517 1.88 -8.89 13.07
C VAL A 517 2.73 -8.57 11.85
N ARG A 518 4.06 -8.47 11.98
CA ARG A 518 4.97 -8.27 10.84
C ARG A 518 4.81 -9.35 9.78
N ARG A 519 4.87 -10.63 10.16
CA ARG A 519 4.70 -11.74 9.20
C ARG A 519 3.38 -11.65 8.45
N ARG A 520 2.33 -11.27 9.16
CA ARG A 520 1.00 -11.12 8.59
C ARG A 520 0.97 -9.96 7.58
N LEU A 521 1.49 -8.79 7.95
CA LEU A 521 1.59 -7.63 7.06
C LEU A 521 2.34 -8.00 5.77
N LEU A 522 3.49 -8.67 5.89
CA LEU A 522 4.25 -9.15 4.73
C LEU A 522 3.47 -10.18 3.89
N ALA A 523 2.75 -11.10 4.54
CA ALA A 523 1.88 -12.06 3.84
C ALA A 523 0.69 -11.40 3.14
N GLU A 524 0.25 -10.23 3.60
CA GLU A 524 -0.75 -9.39 2.94
C GLU A 524 -0.16 -8.55 1.80
N GLY A 525 1.17 -8.52 1.65
CA GLY A 525 1.88 -7.69 0.67
C GLY A 525 2.06 -6.24 1.10
N ARG A 526 1.96 -5.97 2.42
CA ARG A 526 2.22 -4.65 3.01
C ARG A 526 3.69 -4.49 3.38
N ASP A 527 4.15 -3.25 3.39
CA ASP A 527 5.50 -2.91 3.83
C ASP A 527 5.62 -2.88 5.37
N ALA A 528 6.51 -3.71 5.90
CA ALA A 528 6.77 -3.84 7.34
C ALA A 528 8.28 -4.00 7.61
N PRO A 529 9.07 -2.92 7.49
CA PRO A 529 10.52 -2.97 7.57
C PRO A 529 11.03 -3.38 8.96
N LEU A 530 12.22 -3.97 8.99
CA LEU A 530 12.91 -4.41 10.20
C LEU A 530 14.32 -3.83 10.27
N ILE A 531 14.67 -3.26 11.42
CA ILE A 531 16.03 -2.81 11.69
C ILE A 531 16.99 -4.02 11.68
N GLY A 532 18.04 -3.92 10.88
CA GLY A 532 19.05 -4.94 10.63
C GLY A 532 18.80 -5.78 9.39
N GLU A 533 17.64 -5.67 8.73
CA GLU A 533 17.33 -6.47 7.53
C GLU A 533 18.17 -6.07 6.31
N LEU A 534 18.72 -4.84 6.29
CA LEU A 534 19.57 -4.36 5.20
C LEU A 534 21.04 -4.72 5.42
N ALA A 535 21.38 -5.46 6.49
CA ALA A 535 22.74 -5.93 6.74
C ALA A 535 23.42 -6.71 5.59
N PRO A 536 22.73 -7.41 4.67
CA PRO A 536 23.36 -8.00 3.49
C PRO A 536 23.25 -7.14 2.22
N ALA A 537 22.60 -5.96 2.29
CA ALA A 537 22.33 -5.12 1.14
C ALA A 537 23.61 -4.50 0.55
N SER A 538 23.61 -4.26 -0.76
CA SER A 538 24.64 -3.45 -1.42
C SER A 538 24.60 -2.00 -0.91
N PRO A 539 25.70 -1.23 -0.99
CA PRO A 539 25.71 0.17 -0.55
C PRO A 539 24.64 1.03 -1.24
N ALA A 540 24.38 0.78 -2.54
CA ALA A 540 23.33 1.47 -3.28
C ALA A 540 21.92 1.05 -2.83
N GLY A 541 21.72 -0.25 -2.59
CA GLY A 541 20.45 -0.78 -2.08
C GLY A 541 20.14 -0.23 -0.68
N LEU A 542 21.12 -0.20 0.22
CA LEU A 542 20.98 0.39 1.56
C LEU A 542 20.55 1.85 1.47
N LEU A 543 21.36 2.72 0.85
CA LEU A 543 21.08 4.16 0.81
C LEU A 543 19.77 4.47 0.08
N GLY A 544 19.45 3.72 -0.97
CA GLY A 544 18.19 3.86 -1.69
C GLY A 544 16.97 3.53 -0.83
N VAL A 545 17.02 2.47 -0.03
CA VAL A 545 15.93 2.12 0.90
C VAL A 545 15.84 3.13 2.04
N LEU A 546 16.97 3.54 2.62
CA LEU A 546 16.99 4.53 3.70
C LEU A 546 16.40 5.87 3.25
N ALA A 547 16.75 6.33 2.05
CA ALA A 547 16.25 7.58 1.49
C ALA A 547 14.74 7.54 1.21
N ASP A 548 14.21 6.40 0.76
CA ASP A 548 12.81 6.28 0.35
C ASP A 548 11.86 5.92 1.51
N HIS A 549 12.35 5.28 2.58
CA HIS A 549 11.47 4.53 3.50
C HIS A 549 11.79 4.63 4.99
N TYR A 550 12.93 5.22 5.38
CA TYR A 550 13.32 5.29 6.78
C TYR A 550 13.24 6.73 7.29
N ASP A 551 12.67 6.90 8.48
CA ASP A 551 12.82 8.15 9.20
C ASP A 551 14.31 8.35 9.61
N PRO A 552 14.75 9.58 9.90
CA PRO A 552 16.15 9.89 10.18
C PRO A 552 16.76 9.08 11.34
N GLU A 553 15.99 8.77 12.38
CA GLU A 553 16.51 8.02 13.53
C GLU A 553 16.68 6.54 13.18
N SER A 554 15.68 5.93 12.55
CA SER A 554 15.79 4.55 12.06
C SER A 554 16.92 4.39 11.04
N ALA A 555 17.08 5.35 10.13
CA ALA A 555 18.16 5.34 9.14
C ALA A 555 19.54 5.39 9.78
N ARG A 556 19.70 6.19 10.85
CA ARG A 556 20.96 6.28 11.61
C ARG A 556 21.32 4.95 12.28
N VAL A 557 20.32 4.28 12.89
CA VAL A 557 20.53 2.97 13.53
C VAL A 557 20.90 1.91 12.50
N GLU A 558 20.17 1.86 11.38
CA GLU A 558 20.42 0.89 10.31
C GLU A 558 21.79 1.08 9.66
N LEU A 559 22.16 2.32 9.32
CA LEU A 559 23.45 2.63 8.72
C LEU A 559 24.61 2.26 9.66
N ALA A 560 24.49 2.56 10.96
CA ALA A 560 25.50 2.19 11.94
C ALA A 560 25.66 0.66 12.05
N ALA A 561 24.55 -0.08 12.04
CA ALA A 561 24.56 -1.54 12.03
C ALA A 561 25.22 -2.10 10.75
N TRP A 562 24.88 -1.54 9.59
CA TRP A 562 25.46 -1.93 8.31
C TRP A 562 26.98 -1.70 8.28
N ILE A 563 27.46 -0.52 8.71
CA ILE A 563 28.89 -0.21 8.78
C ILE A 563 29.62 -1.19 9.71
N ALA A 564 29.03 -1.53 10.87
CA ALA A 564 29.63 -2.48 11.82
C ALA A 564 29.83 -3.88 11.23
N VAL A 565 28.97 -4.31 10.30
CA VAL A 565 29.08 -5.60 9.61
C VAL A 565 30.10 -5.58 8.46
N HIS A 566 30.24 -4.44 7.77
CA HIS A 566 31.02 -4.33 6.53
C HIS A 566 32.48 -3.87 6.69
N GLY A 567 32.99 -3.83 7.93
CA GLY A 567 34.41 -3.67 8.23
C GLY A 567 34.77 -2.30 8.81
N ASP A 568 35.92 -1.75 8.40
CA ASP A 568 36.37 -0.44 8.88
C ASP A 568 35.45 0.68 8.38
N ARG A 569 35.16 1.66 9.25
CA ARG A 569 34.28 2.79 8.96
C ARG A 569 34.70 3.55 7.70
N SER A 570 36.01 3.71 7.45
CA SER A 570 36.52 4.47 6.30
C SER A 570 36.24 3.73 5.00
N ALA A 571 36.50 2.41 4.97
CA ALA A 571 36.26 1.57 3.80
C ALA A 571 34.76 1.45 3.48
N ALA A 572 33.91 1.35 4.51
CA ALA A 572 32.46 1.37 4.36
C ALA A 572 31.98 2.71 3.77
N LEU A 573 32.50 3.83 4.28
CA LEU A 573 32.14 5.16 3.78
C LEU A 573 32.55 5.37 2.31
N GLU A 574 33.74 4.91 1.92
CA GLU A 574 34.18 4.95 0.53
C GLU A 574 33.23 4.18 -0.40
N GLN A 575 32.73 3.02 0.04
CA GLN A 575 31.76 2.23 -0.72
C GLN A 575 30.42 2.95 -0.85
N LEU A 576 29.93 3.60 0.21
CA LEU A 576 28.69 4.37 0.22
C LEU A 576 28.77 5.58 -0.72
N VAL A 577 29.88 6.35 -0.64
CA VAL A 577 30.13 7.48 -1.56
C VAL A 577 30.30 6.99 -3.01
N CYS A 578 30.93 5.83 -3.21
CA CYS A 578 31.03 5.21 -4.53
C CYS A 578 29.65 4.87 -5.10
N ALA A 579 28.73 4.32 -4.29
CA ALA A 579 27.37 4.03 -4.74
C ALA A 579 26.59 5.28 -5.14
N VAL A 580 26.73 6.39 -4.40
CA VAL A 580 26.16 7.69 -4.81
C VAL A 580 26.74 8.13 -6.16
N ARG A 581 28.07 7.98 -6.34
CA ARG A 581 28.76 8.38 -7.58
C ARG A 581 28.32 7.57 -8.81
N THR A 582 28.03 6.29 -8.64
CA THR A 582 27.66 5.39 -9.75
C THR A 582 26.16 5.36 -10.01
N MET A 583 25.34 6.03 -9.20
CA MET A 583 23.89 6.06 -9.37
C MET A 583 23.51 6.83 -10.64
N PRO A 584 22.84 6.20 -11.62
CA PRO A 584 22.52 6.85 -12.89
C PRO A 584 21.38 7.87 -12.80
N PHE A 585 20.62 7.90 -11.71
CA PHE A 585 19.51 8.84 -11.49
C PHE A 585 19.95 9.95 -10.53
N ARG A 586 19.92 11.20 -10.99
CA ARG A 586 20.41 12.38 -10.27
C ARG A 586 19.60 12.66 -9.01
N THR A 587 18.27 12.62 -9.13
CA THR A 587 17.35 12.81 -7.99
C THR A 587 17.58 11.76 -6.91
N ARG A 588 17.76 10.49 -7.31
CA ARG A 588 18.07 9.39 -6.39
C ARG A 588 19.47 9.52 -5.79
N ALA A 589 20.47 9.93 -6.56
CA ALA A 589 21.82 10.17 -6.06
C ALA A 589 21.84 11.28 -5.01
N GLU A 590 21.10 12.38 -5.22
CA GLU A 590 20.96 13.43 -4.20
C GLU A 590 20.28 12.90 -2.94
N ALA A 591 19.17 12.17 -3.06
CA ALA A 591 18.47 11.59 -1.92
C ALA A 591 19.34 10.61 -1.11
N MET A 592 20.13 9.77 -1.80
CA MET A 592 21.11 8.88 -1.18
C MET A 592 22.23 9.65 -0.45
N LEU A 593 22.71 10.74 -1.04
CA LEU A 593 23.71 11.59 -0.40
C LEU A 593 23.13 12.33 0.81
N ASP A 594 21.89 12.78 0.71
CA ASP A 594 21.17 13.48 1.77
C ASP A 594 20.99 12.59 3.01
N VAL A 595 20.53 11.36 2.82
CA VAL A 595 20.38 10.41 3.93
C VAL A 595 21.73 10.03 4.53
N LEU A 596 22.76 9.84 3.71
CA LEU A 596 24.13 9.56 4.19
C LEU A 596 24.67 10.73 5.05
N VAL A 597 24.45 11.96 4.62
CA VAL A 597 24.92 13.15 5.34
C VAL A 597 24.10 13.39 6.62
N SER A 598 22.78 13.16 6.58
CA SER A 598 21.90 13.29 7.76
C SER A 598 22.23 12.30 8.88
N THR A 599 22.70 11.11 8.52
CA THR A 599 22.90 10.01 9.48
C THR A 599 24.32 9.99 10.08
N LEU A 600 25.27 10.71 9.47
CA LEU A 600 26.65 10.80 9.96
C LEU A 600 26.86 12.04 10.83
N ASP A 601 27.51 11.87 11.99
CA ASP A 601 27.89 12.99 12.86
C ASP A 601 28.75 14.05 12.15
N ASP A 602 29.63 13.61 11.24
CA ASP A 602 30.53 14.47 10.45
C ASP A 602 30.01 14.73 9.03
N GLY A 603 28.71 14.55 8.79
CA GLY A 603 28.10 14.58 7.45
C GLY A 603 28.32 15.91 6.71
N GLU A 604 28.25 17.04 7.39
CA GLU A 604 28.49 18.35 6.76
C GLU A 604 29.93 18.49 6.26
N LEU A 605 30.91 17.98 7.01
CA LEU A 605 32.32 18.00 6.60
C LEU A 605 32.54 17.12 5.36
N LEU A 606 31.90 15.96 5.31
CA LEU A 606 31.89 15.09 4.13
C LEU A 606 31.31 15.86 2.93
N LEU A 607 30.13 16.47 3.10
CA LEU A 607 29.45 17.19 2.01
C LEU A 607 30.30 18.36 1.47
N ARG A 608 30.92 19.15 2.36
CA ARG A 608 31.84 20.23 1.96
C ARG A 608 33.07 19.70 1.23
N SER A 609 33.59 18.52 1.59
CA SER A 609 34.74 17.91 0.90
C SER A 609 34.40 17.50 -0.55
N LEU A 610 33.16 17.03 -0.77
CA LEU A 610 32.67 16.58 -2.08
C LEU A 610 32.48 17.73 -3.09
N ARG A 611 32.47 18.99 -2.64
CA ARG A 611 32.52 20.18 -3.52
C ARG A 611 33.71 20.16 -4.49
N SER A 612 34.81 19.51 -4.10
CA SER A 612 36.01 19.36 -4.93
C SER A 612 36.04 18.09 -5.79
N ASP A 613 35.06 17.20 -5.64
CA ASP A 613 34.96 15.95 -6.40
C ASP A 613 34.40 16.25 -7.81
N PRO A 614 35.10 15.91 -8.89
CA PRO A 614 34.67 16.25 -10.25
C PRO A 614 33.37 15.58 -10.71
N SER A 615 32.97 14.48 -10.05
CA SER A 615 31.75 13.73 -10.36
C SER A 615 30.59 14.10 -9.43
N LEU A 616 30.87 14.28 -8.14
CA LEU A 616 29.86 14.51 -7.10
C LEU A 616 29.65 16.00 -6.77
N ALA A 617 30.52 16.91 -7.23
CA ALA A 617 30.37 18.33 -6.96
C ALA A 617 28.99 18.90 -7.33
N PRO A 618 28.37 18.59 -8.49
CA PRO A 618 27.04 19.14 -8.82
C PRO A 618 25.97 18.73 -7.80
N THR A 619 25.89 17.44 -7.48
CA THR A 619 24.95 16.89 -6.49
C THR A 619 25.22 17.41 -5.08
N ALA A 620 26.50 17.53 -4.69
CA ALA A 620 26.90 18.09 -3.40
C ALA A 620 26.54 19.59 -3.28
N LEU A 621 26.71 20.36 -4.35
CA LEU A 621 26.34 21.78 -4.40
C LEU A 621 24.81 21.97 -4.33
N SER A 622 24.05 21.16 -5.08
CA SER A 622 22.58 21.12 -4.98
C SER A 622 22.14 20.94 -3.52
N LEU A 623 22.72 19.93 -2.85
CA LEU A 623 22.38 19.60 -1.48
C LEU A 623 22.81 20.68 -0.47
N LEU A 624 23.98 21.28 -0.64
CA LEU A 624 24.47 22.39 0.20
C LEU A 624 23.55 23.61 0.09
N ALA A 625 23.03 23.90 -1.09
CA ALA A 625 22.09 24.99 -1.32
C ALA A 625 20.71 24.64 -0.71
N ARG A 626 20.20 23.43 -0.93
CA ARG A 626 18.91 22.97 -0.37
C ARG A 626 18.88 22.97 1.16
N ARG A 627 20.02 22.68 1.80
CA ARG A 627 20.18 22.73 3.26
C ARG A 627 20.51 24.13 3.80
N GLU A 628 20.52 25.16 2.95
CA GLU A 628 20.86 26.54 3.30
C GLU A 628 22.26 26.70 3.94
N ILE A 629 23.19 25.79 3.64
CA ILE A 629 24.58 25.82 4.13
C ILE A 629 25.43 26.75 3.26
N LEU A 630 25.15 26.81 1.96
CA LEU A 630 25.76 27.74 1.01
C LEU A 630 24.72 28.73 0.49
N THR A 631 25.11 29.99 0.39
CA THR A 631 24.33 31.04 -0.25
C THR A 631 24.87 31.32 -1.66
N PRO A 632 24.10 31.97 -2.55
CA PRO A 632 24.57 32.33 -3.89
C PRO A 632 25.87 33.16 -3.91
N GLU A 633 26.16 33.89 -2.83
CA GLU A 633 27.37 34.72 -2.70
C GLU A 633 28.64 33.87 -2.43
N ASP A 634 28.48 32.65 -1.92
CA ASP A 634 29.59 31.73 -1.60
C ASP A 634 30.03 30.88 -2.80
N LEU A 635 29.29 30.96 -3.91
CA LEU A 635 29.52 30.20 -5.13
C LEU A 635 30.46 30.93 -6.07
N THR A 636 31.42 30.18 -6.60
CA THR A 636 32.18 30.64 -7.76
C THR A 636 31.32 30.58 -9.03
N GLU A 637 31.71 31.33 -10.06
CA GLU A 637 31.01 31.30 -11.35
C GLU A 637 30.91 29.87 -11.95
N PRO A 638 31.98 29.03 -11.96
CA PRO A 638 31.86 27.64 -12.40
C PRO A 638 30.86 26.81 -11.59
N GLU A 639 30.80 26.99 -10.27
CA GLU A 639 29.87 26.25 -9.40
C GLU A 639 28.42 26.68 -9.62
N SER A 640 28.20 27.97 -9.88
CA SER A 640 26.88 28.49 -10.25
C SER A 640 26.38 27.84 -11.56
N LEU A 641 27.26 27.70 -12.55
CA LEU A 641 26.91 27.02 -13.81
C LEU A 641 26.62 25.53 -13.61
N LEU A 642 27.38 24.84 -12.75
CA LEU A 642 27.14 23.44 -12.40
C LEU A 642 25.80 23.24 -11.69
N MET A 643 25.42 24.16 -10.79
CA MET A 643 24.12 24.11 -10.11
C MET A 643 22.97 24.29 -11.10
N VAL A 644 23.06 25.25 -12.02
CA VAL A 644 22.04 25.44 -13.07
C VAL A 644 21.90 24.17 -13.92
N ALA A 645 23.03 23.53 -14.28
CA ALA A 645 23.02 22.27 -15.01
C ALA A 645 22.35 21.13 -14.22
N GLU A 646 22.75 20.92 -12.96
CA GLU A 646 22.19 19.87 -12.10
C GLU A 646 20.69 20.09 -11.88
N SER A 647 20.23 21.32 -11.59
CA SER A 647 18.81 21.62 -11.40
C SER A 647 17.97 21.35 -12.66
N LEU A 648 18.47 21.68 -13.86
CA LEU A 648 17.75 21.37 -15.10
C LEU A 648 17.70 19.86 -15.37
N LEU A 649 18.77 19.12 -15.07
CA LEU A 649 18.80 17.66 -15.21
C LEU A 649 17.85 16.98 -14.22
N GLN A 650 17.81 17.42 -12.97
CA GLN A 650 16.86 16.93 -11.96
C GLN A 650 15.42 17.26 -12.34
N LEU A 651 15.16 18.45 -12.88
CA LEU A 651 13.84 18.81 -13.40
C LEU A 651 13.41 17.90 -14.56
N CYS A 652 14.33 17.53 -15.46
CA CYS A 652 14.06 16.56 -16.52
C CYS A 652 13.68 15.19 -15.95
N GLU A 653 14.35 14.75 -14.89
CA GLU A 653 14.03 13.46 -14.26
C GLU A 653 12.69 13.49 -13.54
N ALA A 654 12.33 14.61 -12.90
CA ALA A 654 11.10 14.74 -12.11
C ALA A 654 9.85 14.95 -12.97
N THR A 655 9.96 15.71 -14.08
CA THR A 655 8.80 16.16 -14.87
C THR A 655 8.74 15.55 -16.27
N GLY A 656 9.77 14.79 -16.66
CA GLY A 656 9.86 14.19 -17.98
C GLY A 656 10.07 15.22 -19.11
N ALA A 657 10.02 14.73 -20.34
CA ALA A 657 10.24 15.54 -21.55
C ALA A 657 9.17 16.63 -21.73
N ASP A 658 7.92 16.32 -21.42
CA ASP A 658 6.79 17.23 -21.62
C ASP A 658 6.76 18.35 -20.58
N GLY A 659 7.02 18.02 -19.31
CA GLY A 659 7.10 19.02 -18.24
C GLY A 659 8.23 20.02 -18.47
N VAL A 660 9.41 19.54 -18.87
CA VAL A 660 10.52 20.45 -19.26
C VAL A 660 10.15 21.28 -20.47
N SER A 661 9.52 20.69 -21.49
CA SER A 661 9.08 21.44 -22.66
C SER A 661 8.10 22.56 -22.30
N GLU A 662 7.21 22.32 -21.34
CA GLU A 662 6.27 23.32 -20.83
C GLU A 662 6.98 24.43 -20.05
N VAL A 663 7.91 24.09 -19.15
CA VAL A 663 8.72 25.08 -18.43
C VAL A 663 9.54 25.94 -19.39
N LEU A 664 10.15 25.33 -20.42
CA LEU A 664 10.90 26.04 -21.46
C LEU A 664 10.00 26.99 -22.26
N ARG A 665 8.74 26.61 -22.55
CA ARG A 665 7.76 27.49 -23.21
C ARG A 665 7.38 28.66 -22.32
N GLN A 666 7.11 28.43 -21.04
CA GLN A 666 6.62 29.45 -20.12
C GLN A 666 7.69 30.49 -19.76
N GLN A 667 8.94 30.05 -19.56
CA GLN A 667 10.04 30.95 -19.13
C GLN A 667 10.81 31.59 -20.29
N GLY A 668 10.62 31.09 -21.53
CA GLY A 668 11.15 31.69 -22.76
C GLY A 668 12.65 31.99 -22.71
N ARG A 669 13.01 33.28 -22.58
CA ARG A 669 14.42 33.74 -22.61
C ARG A 669 15.24 33.30 -21.40
N GLU A 670 14.65 33.26 -20.22
CA GLU A 670 15.37 32.87 -19.00
C GLU A 670 15.76 31.39 -19.07
N ALA A 671 14.85 30.55 -19.57
CA ALA A 671 15.09 29.15 -19.89
C ALA A 671 16.21 28.94 -20.93
N GLU A 672 16.22 29.72 -22.03
CA GLU A 672 17.30 29.66 -23.02
C GLU A 672 18.68 30.04 -22.45
N GLU A 673 18.72 31.03 -21.55
CA GLU A 673 19.95 31.45 -20.87
C GLU A 673 20.43 30.38 -19.88
N ALA A 674 19.52 29.80 -19.10
CA ALA A 674 19.81 28.69 -18.20
C ALA A 674 20.33 27.45 -18.94
N LEU A 675 19.72 27.09 -20.09
CA LEU A 675 20.19 25.99 -20.93
C LEU A 675 21.60 26.26 -21.47
N ARG A 676 21.88 27.47 -21.94
CA ARG A 676 23.21 27.84 -22.43
C ARG A 676 24.25 27.78 -21.31
N ALA A 677 23.89 28.24 -20.11
CA ALA A 677 24.72 28.14 -18.91
C ALA A 677 24.99 26.67 -18.55
N ALA A 678 23.97 25.82 -18.58
CA ALA A 678 24.10 24.40 -18.29
C ALA A 678 25.02 23.67 -19.29
N LEU A 679 24.91 23.95 -20.59
CA LEU A 679 25.78 23.36 -21.61
C LEU A 679 27.23 23.83 -21.50
N ALA A 680 27.47 25.03 -20.94
CA ALA A 680 28.80 25.59 -20.71
C ALA A 680 29.44 25.19 -19.36
N SER A 681 28.68 24.54 -18.48
CA SER A 681 29.06 24.27 -17.08
C SER A 681 30.22 23.29 -16.90
N GLY A 682 30.51 22.43 -17.89
CA GLY A 682 31.47 21.34 -17.75
C GLY A 682 30.95 20.16 -16.92
N HIS A 683 29.63 20.07 -16.73
CA HIS A 683 28.98 19.02 -15.95
C HIS A 683 29.38 17.60 -16.40
N PRO A 684 29.56 16.65 -15.47
CA PRO A 684 29.98 15.28 -15.78
C PRO A 684 28.94 14.50 -16.63
N ASP A 685 27.66 14.84 -16.52
CA ASP A 685 26.56 14.19 -17.26
C ASP A 685 26.43 14.70 -18.71
N ARG A 686 27.30 14.22 -19.59
CA ARG A 686 27.27 14.64 -21.00
C ARG A 686 26.07 14.07 -21.76
N GLU A 687 25.61 12.88 -21.40
CA GLU A 687 24.46 12.25 -22.05
C GLU A 687 23.16 12.96 -21.66
N GLY A 688 22.96 13.26 -20.38
CA GLY A 688 21.81 14.03 -19.89
C GLY A 688 21.75 15.44 -20.49
N LEU A 689 22.88 16.14 -20.57
CA LEU A 689 22.94 17.46 -21.20
C LEU A 689 22.61 17.42 -22.71
N ALA A 690 23.06 16.38 -23.42
CA ALA A 690 22.73 16.19 -24.83
C ALA A 690 21.23 15.90 -25.02
N ALA A 691 20.62 15.10 -24.14
CA ALA A 691 19.19 14.84 -24.15
C ALA A 691 18.38 16.11 -23.88
N LEU A 692 18.77 16.91 -22.87
CA LEU A 692 18.15 18.20 -22.56
C LEU A 692 18.24 19.18 -23.75
N GLN A 693 19.39 19.23 -24.42
CA GLN A 693 19.54 20.03 -25.64
C GLN A 693 18.57 19.56 -26.75
N ALA A 694 18.49 18.26 -26.99
CA ALA A 694 17.60 17.70 -28.02
C ALA A 694 16.12 17.97 -27.71
N LEU A 695 15.73 18.00 -26.44
CA LEU A 695 14.38 18.40 -26.01
C LEU A 695 14.11 19.88 -26.31
N ALA A 696 15.02 20.77 -25.94
CA ALA A 696 14.88 22.19 -26.19
C ALA A 696 14.78 22.52 -27.70
N GLU A 697 15.51 21.79 -28.56
CA GLU A 697 15.44 21.96 -30.02
C GLU A 697 14.09 21.55 -30.64
N ARG A 698 13.30 20.71 -29.95
CA ARG A 698 11.96 20.28 -30.38
C ARG A 698 10.87 21.30 -30.01
N VAL A 699 11.13 22.20 -29.06
CA VAL A 699 10.19 23.24 -28.65
C VAL A 699 10.17 24.35 -29.71
N PRO A 700 9.03 24.65 -30.36
CA PRO A 700 8.95 25.72 -31.34
C PRO A 700 9.24 27.07 -30.68
N PRO A 701 10.10 27.94 -31.26
CA PRO A 701 10.30 29.28 -30.72
C PRO A 701 8.99 30.06 -30.78
N GLU A 702 8.63 30.75 -29.69
CA GLU A 702 7.47 31.63 -29.65
C GLU A 702 7.48 32.58 -30.86
N ARG A 703 6.49 32.42 -31.75
CA ARG A 703 6.24 33.42 -32.78
C ARG A 703 5.74 34.68 -32.08
N LYS A 704 6.63 35.65 -31.90
CA LYS A 704 6.27 37.03 -31.61
C LYS A 704 5.16 37.45 -32.57
N ALA A 705 3.94 37.57 -32.06
CA ALA A 705 2.91 38.35 -32.71
C ALA A 705 3.42 39.79 -32.76
N HIS A 706 4.14 40.13 -33.84
CA HIS A 706 4.35 41.51 -34.19
C HIS A 706 2.97 42.12 -34.37
N LEU A 707 2.53 42.90 -33.38
CA LEU A 707 1.45 43.87 -33.52
C LEU A 707 1.78 44.73 -34.74
N GLY A 708 1.25 44.30 -35.87
CA GLY A 708 1.33 45.02 -37.12
C GLY A 708 0.64 46.36 -36.92
N LEU A 709 1.43 47.43 -37.02
CA LEU A 709 0.97 48.78 -37.30
C LEU A 709 -0.13 48.71 -38.37
N VAL A 710 -1.38 48.87 -37.94
CA VAL A 710 -2.52 49.07 -38.83
C VAL A 710 -2.30 50.40 -39.53
N GLN A 711 -1.78 50.33 -40.77
CA GLN A 711 -1.85 51.42 -41.72
C GLN A 711 -3.31 51.82 -41.88
N GLN A 712 -3.63 53.05 -41.48
CA GLN A 712 -4.88 53.71 -41.80
C GLN A 712 -5.09 53.73 -43.32
N ARG A 713 -5.97 52.86 -43.83
CA ARG A 713 -6.57 52.99 -45.16
C ARG A 713 -7.94 53.64 -45.04
N GLY A 714 -8.04 54.82 -45.65
CA GLY A 714 -9.15 55.75 -45.53
C GLY A 714 -10.52 55.20 -45.92
N HIS A 715 -11.51 55.54 -45.10
CA HIS A 715 -12.92 55.34 -45.37
C HIS A 715 -13.39 56.29 -46.48
N ARG A 716 -13.62 55.75 -47.69
CA ARG A 716 -14.46 56.40 -48.72
C ARG A 716 -15.93 56.06 -48.44
N LYS A 717 -16.72 57.10 -48.18
CA LYS A 717 -18.20 57.07 -48.16
C LYS A 717 -18.74 56.60 -49.52
N ASN A 718 -19.74 55.71 -49.53
CA ASN A 718 -20.94 55.87 -50.37
C ASN A 718 -22.05 54.83 -50.11
N GLY A 719 -23.21 55.33 -49.65
CA GLY A 719 -24.47 55.18 -50.38
C GLY A 719 -25.28 53.89 -50.25
N ARG A 720 -26.07 53.76 -49.17
CA ARG A 720 -27.30 52.93 -49.19
C ARG A 720 -28.39 53.64 -50.01
N ARG A 721 -28.84 53.03 -51.11
CA ARG A 721 -30.13 53.31 -51.77
C ARG A 721 -31.03 52.09 -51.60
N GLY A 722 -32.13 52.25 -50.87
CA GLY A 722 -33.19 51.26 -50.76
C GLY A 722 -34.04 51.19 -52.02
N GLY A 723 -34.36 49.98 -52.46
CA GLY A 723 -35.34 49.69 -53.51
C GLY A 723 -36.48 48.84 -52.93
N LYS A 724 -37.68 49.42 -52.87
CA LYS A 724 -38.95 48.78 -52.51
C LYS A 724 -39.41 47.79 -53.59
N ARG A 725 -40.07 46.71 -53.16
CA ARG A 725 -41.23 46.07 -53.82
C ARG A 725 -42.22 45.76 -52.68
N ARG A 726 -43.50 46.16 -52.67
CA ARG A 726 -44.60 45.88 -53.61
C ARG A 726 -44.43 44.61 -54.43
N ARG A 727 -45.05 43.57 -53.85
CA ARG A 727 -45.39 42.22 -54.31
C ARG A 727 -44.23 41.26 -54.47
#